data_AF-A0A318Q639-F1
#
_entry.id   AF-A0A318Q639-F1
#
_cell.length_a   1.000
_cell.length_b   1.000
_cell.length_c   1.000
_cell.angle_alpha   90.00
_cell.angle_beta   90.00
_cell.angle_gamma   90.00
#
_symmetry.space_group_name_H-M   'P 1'
#
loop_
_entity.id
_entity.type
_entity.pdbx_description
1 polymer ?
#
loop_
_entity_poly.entity_id
_entity_poly.type
_entity_poly.pdbx_seq_one_letter_code
_entity_poly.pdbx_strand_id
1 'polypeptide(L)'
;MTETGRGIVRRQDPPPRKGRAVPPVRAIVAGTLCVAVLALVILWSWDWFIPLVERRAGAAIHRRVTIAHLHVHPGRVITIGADDVRIEQPEGFGDLPPLATVRRLDVAIRWWPLLSGGGLDLPLIALDTPVVELRERADGSTNYDFSDPKATPATQQARVRKADAKHPAPQDATAAKDTSAATNDATTTMPRIGAIRIASGQLHVAHARLHTDMRGEVHTTDATDKEDARLLMDAKGTYVGQAIVGHFSGGTLVSLQDRTQPYPVDLDIRHGATRLTLRGTVDDPLTLAGARLRLSLAGPDMSLLYPLTGVVIPQTPPYRVVGNLDYSAAHVRFRDLDGHVGSSDLGGDLSIDPHQAVPFVDAELHSRRVDLADLGGFFGATPGDRPSTAQQQAEARAHANSNAVLPSTPINMPKLRATNVHFAYHGDHIENRHTPLDNIDVLADIRDGVIDVHHLNFAVGSGTLASNGTFTPHGDAVEAQIGIDLVRINLSRLMQAAGKFEGNGVFGGHLAIHGTGTSLAGIVANGDGGMTVALDQGGDISAVLPDLLGLELGKALLSILGLPGKTDLKCMIADMPLRQGILDTRTFLIETGDTRTVGKGSLDFRNNTIDYALMTDSRHFAVGSFPGTLHITGLLKKPSITPSTETIARAVGSVLLGVVTPVALLPTIEAGVGKQSLCAQAIRDMQNNPASGQAPIAGRPQPRRHHGAARHGKAAQATGAGQLSAAERARIRSVWAARMKASH
;
A
#
# COMPACT_ATOMS: atom_id res chain seq x y z
N MET A 1 -137.07 -48.45 -14.45
CA MET A 1 -137.35 -49.88 -14.71
C MET A 1 -136.02 -50.50 -15.10
N THR A 2 -135.37 -51.42 -14.39
CA THR A 2 -135.75 -52.36 -13.32
C THR A 2 -134.42 -52.81 -12.70
N GLU A 3 -134.26 -52.61 -11.40
CA GLU A 3 -134.08 -53.69 -10.39
C GLU A 3 -132.72 -54.41 -10.34
N THR A 4 -131.95 -54.02 -9.33
CA THR A 4 -131.37 -54.85 -8.24
C THR A 4 -130.77 -56.22 -8.52
N GLY A 5 -129.50 -56.34 -8.12
CA GLY A 5 -128.88 -57.61 -7.69
C GLY A 5 -127.56 -57.38 -6.95
N ARG A 6 -127.60 -57.33 -5.61
CA ARG A 6 -126.43 -57.24 -4.71
C ARG A 6 -125.67 -58.57 -4.67
N GLY A 7 -124.34 -58.51 -4.78
CA GLY A 7 -123.42 -59.60 -4.43
C GLY A 7 -122.13 -59.02 -3.86
N ILE A 8 -121.83 -59.34 -2.60
CA ILE A 8 -120.71 -58.85 -1.78
C ILE A 8 -119.46 -59.67 -2.08
N VAL A 9 -118.32 -59.05 -2.43
CA VAL A 9 -116.98 -59.67 -2.34
C VAL A 9 -115.94 -58.64 -1.86
N ARG A 10 -115.09 -59.10 -0.94
CA ARG A 10 -114.08 -58.43 -0.10
C ARG A 10 -113.04 -57.56 -0.86
N ARG A 11 -112.63 -56.46 -0.19
CA ARG A 11 -111.35 -55.76 -0.41
C ARG A 11 -110.17 -56.70 -0.14
N GLN A 12 -109.20 -56.71 -1.06
CA GLN A 12 -107.83 -57.16 -0.82
C GLN A 12 -106.90 -55.96 -1.07
N ASP A 13 -106.12 -55.59 -0.05
CA ASP A 13 -105.07 -54.59 -0.14
C ASP A 13 -103.87 -55.11 -0.96
N PRO A 14 -103.16 -54.25 -1.72
CA PRO A 14 -101.94 -54.63 -2.41
C PRO A 14 -100.77 -54.83 -1.43
N PRO A 15 -99.86 -55.79 -1.68
CA PRO A 15 -98.75 -56.09 -0.78
C PRO A 15 -97.67 -54.98 -0.75
N PRO A 16 -96.95 -54.82 0.37
CA PRO A 16 -95.90 -53.82 0.53
C PRO A 16 -94.68 -54.13 -0.37
N ARG A 17 -94.17 -53.09 -1.05
CA ARG A 17 -92.91 -53.13 -1.82
C ARG A 17 -91.73 -53.43 -0.87
N LYS A 18 -91.21 -54.65 -0.92
CA LYS A 18 -89.92 -55.02 -0.30
C LYS A 18 -88.79 -54.19 -0.92
N GLY A 19 -88.16 -53.35 -0.10
CA GLY A 19 -86.92 -52.67 -0.45
C GLY A 19 -85.83 -53.69 -0.76
N ARG A 20 -85.20 -53.56 -1.92
CA ARG A 20 -83.99 -54.32 -2.29
C ARG A 20 -82.90 -53.98 -1.27
N ALA A 21 -82.54 -54.94 -0.43
CA ALA A 21 -81.36 -54.88 0.42
C ALA A 21 -80.11 -54.77 -0.48
N VAL A 22 -79.44 -53.62 -0.42
CA VAL A 22 -78.09 -53.43 -0.98
C VAL A 22 -77.12 -54.24 -0.11
N PRO A 23 -76.22 -55.06 -0.66
CA PRO A 23 -75.37 -55.94 0.13
C PRO A 23 -74.48 -55.15 1.12
N PRO A 24 -74.15 -55.71 2.30
CA PRO A 24 -73.44 -55.02 3.40
C PRO A 24 -71.97 -54.66 3.08
N VAL A 25 -71.48 -55.01 1.90
CA VAL A 25 -70.11 -54.73 1.43
C VAL A 25 -69.81 -53.23 1.47
N ARG A 26 -70.76 -52.35 1.12
CA ARG A 26 -70.53 -50.89 1.16
C ARG A 26 -70.41 -50.33 2.58
N ALA A 27 -71.17 -50.85 3.54
CA ALA A 27 -71.10 -50.44 4.95
C ALA A 27 -69.84 -50.99 5.63
N ILE A 28 -69.43 -52.21 5.30
CA ILE A 28 -68.17 -52.80 5.76
C ILE A 28 -66.99 -52.03 5.16
N VAL A 29 -66.98 -51.77 3.85
CA VAL A 29 -65.92 -50.98 3.20
C VAL A 29 -65.85 -49.56 3.78
N ALA A 30 -66.98 -48.89 4.01
CA ALA A 30 -67.00 -47.57 4.64
C ALA A 30 -66.53 -47.61 6.10
N GLY A 31 -66.96 -48.60 6.89
CA GLY A 31 -66.50 -48.79 8.28
C GLY A 31 -65.01 -49.12 8.37
N THR A 32 -64.51 -49.97 7.48
CA THR A 32 -63.09 -50.32 7.38
C THR A 32 -62.26 -49.11 6.94
N LEU A 33 -62.77 -48.30 6.01
CA LEU A 33 -62.15 -47.05 5.58
C LEU A 33 -62.11 -46.04 6.73
N CYS A 34 -63.19 -45.89 7.51
CA CYS A 34 -63.21 -45.02 8.68
C CYS A 34 -62.22 -45.46 9.76
N VAL A 35 -62.14 -46.76 10.06
CA VAL A 35 -61.15 -47.30 11.01
C VAL A 35 -59.72 -47.12 10.47
N ALA A 36 -59.49 -47.35 9.17
CA ALA A 36 -58.20 -47.14 8.54
C ALA A 36 -57.78 -45.66 8.54
N VAL A 37 -58.71 -44.73 8.30
CA VAL A 37 -58.47 -43.28 8.38
C VAL A 37 -58.23 -42.85 9.82
N LEU A 38 -58.99 -43.37 10.79
CA LEU A 38 -58.79 -43.06 12.20
C LEU A 38 -57.44 -43.61 12.71
N ALA A 39 -57.08 -44.83 12.32
CA ALA A 39 -55.77 -45.40 12.58
C ALA A 39 -54.64 -44.60 11.90
N LEU A 40 -54.85 -44.15 10.66
CA LEU A 40 -53.91 -43.29 9.95
C LEU A 40 -53.71 -41.97 10.65
N VAL A 41 -54.77 -41.33 11.17
CA VAL A 41 -54.69 -40.07 11.93
C VAL A 41 -53.96 -40.26 13.26
N ILE A 42 -54.24 -41.36 13.98
CA ILE A 42 -53.60 -41.65 15.28
C ILE A 42 -52.13 -42.02 15.10
N LEU A 43 -51.79 -42.78 14.06
CA LEU A 43 -50.43 -43.24 13.77
C LEU A 43 -49.67 -42.30 12.84
N TRP A 44 -50.26 -41.15 12.48
CA TRP A 44 -49.66 -40.21 11.53
C TRP A 44 -48.33 -39.68 12.08
N SER A 45 -47.24 -39.94 11.35
CA SER A 45 -45.94 -39.32 11.61
C SER A 45 -45.40 -38.66 10.35
N TRP A 46 -44.96 -37.42 10.49
CA TRP A 46 -44.28 -36.68 9.44
C TRP A 46 -42.90 -37.27 9.13
N ASP A 47 -42.31 -38.03 10.06
CA ASP A 47 -41.01 -38.71 9.87
C ASP A 47 -41.04 -39.72 8.70
N TRP A 48 -42.21 -40.22 8.30
CA TRP A 48 -42.36 -41.08 7.12
C TRP A 48 -41.87 -40.41 5.82
N PHE A 49 -41.82 -39.08 5.79
CA PHE A 49 -41.36 -38.31 4.64
C PHE A 49 -39.86 -37.97 4.68
N ILE A 50 -39.14 -38.23 5.79
CA ILE A 50 -37.70 -37.96 5.92
C ILE A 50 -36.90 -38.56 4.74
N PRO A 51 -37.04 -39.85 4.36
CA PRO A 51 -36.25 -40.41 3.26
C PRO A 51 -36.49 -39.71 1.92
N LEU A 52 -37.69 -39.15 1.70
CA LEU A 52 -37.98 -38.39 0.50
C LEU A 52 -37.31 -37.01 0.52
N VAL A 53 -37.38 -36.32 1.67
CA VAL A 53 -36.76 -35.00 1.87
C VAL A 53 -35.24 -35.12 1.76
N GLU A 54 -34.62 -36.09 2.44
CA GLU A 54 -33.17 -36.35 2.38
C GLU A 54 -32.70 -36.61 0.94
N ARG A 55 -33.40 -37.46 0.16
CA ARG A 55 -33.04 -37.72 -1.24
C ARG A 55 -33.15 -36.47 -2.11
N ARG A 56 -34.22 -35.68 -1.95
CA ARG A 56 -34.44 -34.45 -2.71
C ARG A 56 -33.40 -33.38 -2.35
N ALA A 57 -33.18 -33.15 -1.06
CA ALA A 57 -32.19 -32.21 -0.57
C ALA A 57 -30.80 -32.63 -1.01
N GLY A 58 -30.44 -33.91 -0.81
CA GLY A 58 -29.13 -34.42 -1.17
C GLY A 58 -28.83 -34.43 -2.66
N ALA A 59 -29.84 -34.66 -3.51
CA ALA A 59 -29.71 -34.50 -4.95
C ALA A 59 -29.51 -33.03 -5.36
N ALA A 60 -30.11 -32.08 -4.65
CA ALA A 60 -30.00 -30.64 -4.95
C ALA A 60 -28.63 -30.05 -4.55
N ILE A 61 -28.03 -30.53 -3.46
CA ILE A 61 -26.73 -30.04 -2.97
C ILE A 61 -25.55 -30.97 -3.30
N HIS A 62 -25.82 -32.06 -4.03
CA HIS A 62 -24.85 -33.11 -4.37
C HIS A 62 -24.13 -33.74 -3.16
N ARG A 63 -24.80 -33.81 -2.00
CA ARG A 63 -24.24 -34.31 -0.73
C ARG A 63 -25.27 -35.12 0.03
N ARG A 64 -24.82 -35.99 0.92
CA ARG A 64 -25.75 -36.72 1.79
C ARG A 64 -26.30 -35.76 2.85
N VAL A 65 -27.63 -35.71 2.94
CA VAL A 65 -28.36 -34.98 3.97
C VAL A 65 -29.06 -35.98 4.87
N THR A 66 -28.98 -35.79 6.18
CA THR A 66 -29.76 -36.57 7.15
C THR A 66 -30.57 -35.66 8.07
N ILE A 67 -31.74 -36.14 8.48
CA ILE A 67 -32.68 -35.42 9.36
C ILE A 67 -33.17 -36.40 10.43
N ALA A 68 -33.17 -36.00 11.71
CA ALA A 68 -33.61 -36.88 12.80
C ALA A 68 -35.15 -36.90 12.92
N HIS A 69 -35.76 -35.72 12.97
CA HIS A 69 -37.21 -35.57 13.10
C HIS A 69 -37.73 -34.50 12.15
N LEU A 70 -38.92 -34.72 11.61
CA LEU A 70 -39.63 -33.77 10.75
C LEU A 70 -40.99 -33.45 11.37
N HIS A 71 -41.28 -32.18 11.59
CA HIS A 71 -42.59 -31.70 12.04
C HIS A 71 -43.20 -30.75 11.02
N VAL A 72 -44.47 -30.94 10.70
CA VAL A 72 -45.22 -30.00 9.85
C VAL A 72 -46.46 -29.54 10.59
N HIS A 73 -46.58 -28.22 10.74
CA HIS A 73 -47.74 -27.55 11.32
C HIS A 73 -48.58 -26.96 10.18
N PRO A 74 -49.69 -27.62 9.79
CA PRO A 74 -50.54 -27.13 8.72
C PRO A 74 -51.32 -25.90 9.18
N GLY A 75 -51.47 -24.92 8.28
CA GLY A 75 -52.17 -23.68 8.54
C GLY A 75 -52.20 -22.77 7.31
N ARG A 76 -52.62 -21.51 7.49
CA ARG A 76 -52.56 -20.49 6.41
C ARG A 76 -51.11 -20.20 6.00
N VAL A 77 -50.20 -20.28 6.97
CA VAL A 77 -48.76 -20.39 6.77
C VAL A 77 -48.38 -21.78 7.28
N ILE A 78 -47.79 -22.61 6.43
CA ILE A 78 -47.33 -23.95 6.81
C ILE A 78 -45.94 -23.79 7.40
N THR A 79 -45.72 -24.26 8.62
CA THR A 79 -44.38 -24.29 9.22
C THR A 79 -43.85 -25.72 9.17
N ILE A 80 -42.81 -25.92 8.37
CA ILE A 80 -42.06 -27.17 8.33
C ILE A 80 -40.85 -26.97 9.22
N GLY A 81 -40.60 -27.86 10.17
CA GLY A 81 -39.32 -27.87 10.83
C GLY A 81 -38.69 -29.25 10.89
N ALA A 82 -37.37 -29.22 10.99
CA ALA A 82 -36.50 -30.37 10.94
C ALA A 82 -35.48 -30.25 12.07
N ASP A 83 -35.38 -31.30 12.89
CA ASP A 83 -34.44 -31.37 13.98
C ASP A 83 -33.20 -32.19 13.58
N ASP A 84 -32.04 -31.76 14.06
CA ASP A 84 -30.73 -32.36 13.82
C ASP A 84 -30.44 -32.62 12.33
N VAL A 85 -30.58 -31.57 11.51
CA VAL A 85 -30.22 -31.63 10.09
C VAL A 85 -28.70 -31.69 9.96
N ARG A 86 -28.18 -32.63 9.18
CA ARG A 86 -26.73 -32.79 8.92
C ARG A 86 -26.47 -32.89 7.43
N ILE A 87 -25.44 -32.18 6.98
CA ILE A 87 -24.92 -32.22 5.62
C ILE A 87 -23.51 -32.81 5.70
N GLU A 88 -23.31 -33.96 5.07
CA GLU A 88 -22.03 -34.67 5.11
C GLU A 88 -20.98 -34.02 4.20
N GLN A 89 -19.71 -34.31 4.52
CA GLN A 89 -18.55 -33.87 3.75
C GLN A 89 -18.50 -34.50 2.35
N PRO A 90 -17.83 -33.87 1.37
CA PRO A 90 -17.64 -34.48 0.07
C PRO A 90 -16.60 -35.60 0.16
N GLU A 91 -16.49 -36.39 -0.91
CA GLU A 91 -15.43 -37.38 -1.01
C GLU A 91 -14.05 -36.74 -0.80
N GLY A 92 -13.17 -37.42 -0.06
CA GLY A 92 -11.84 -36.92 0.30
C GLY A 92 -11.76 -36.13 1.61
N PHE A 93 -12.87 -35.75 2.23
CA PHE A 93 -12.90 -34.92 3.45
C PHE A 93 -13.56 -35.61 4.67
N GLY A 94 -13.63 -36.95 4.66
CA GLY A 94 -14.28 -37.73 5.72
C GLY A 94 -13.57 -37.69 7.09
N ASP A 95 -12.40 -37.08 7.18
CA ASP A 95 -11.64 -36.78 8.40
C ASP A 95 -12.19 -35.57 9.17
N LEU A 96 -13.06 -34.77 8.54
CA LEU A 96 -13.67 -33.59 9.15
C LEU A 96 -15.03 -33.92 9.79
N PRO A 97 -15.49 -33.11 10.76
CA PRO A 97 -16.90 -33.11 11.15
C PRO A 97 -17.81 -32.86 9.92
N PRO A 98 -19.13 -33.11 10.01
CA PRO A 98 -20.05 -32.81 8.92
C PRO A 98 -19.89 -31.37 8.42
N LEU A 99 -20.07 -31.18 7.11
CA LEU A 99 -19.93 -29.88 6.46
C LEU A 99 -20.82 -28.82 7.12
N ALA A 100 -22.06 -29.20 7.42
CA ALA A 100 -22.96 -28.35 8.17
C ALA A 100 -23.89 -29.17 9.06
N THR A 101 -24.21 -28.65 10.24
CA THR A 101 -25.25 -29.19 11.11
C THR A 101 -26.17 -28.07 11.58
N VAL A 102 -27.44 -28.37 11.82
CA VAL A 102 -28.41 -27.42 12.38
C VAL A 102 -29.25 -28.17 13.39
N ARG A 103 -29.27 -27.70 14.65
CA ARG A 103 -30.04 -28.35 15.72
C ARG A 103 -31.53 -28.32 15.42
N ARG A 104 -32.03 -27.17 14.95
CA ARG A 104 -33.41 -27.01 14.51
C ARG A 104 -33.50 -26.01 13.36
N LEU A 105 -34.15 -26.43 12.29
CA LEU A 105 -34.45 -25.62 11.12
C LEU A 105 -35.96 -25.48 11.01
N ASP A 106 -36.50 -24.27 11.07
CA ASP A 106 -37.93 -24.01 10.81
C ASP A 106 -38.08 -23.15 9.55
N VAL A 107 -38.90 -23.59 8.60
CA VAL A 107 -39.22 -22.93 7.34
C VAL A 107 -40.72 -22.66 7.29
N ALA A 108 -41.09 -21.38 7.29
CA ALA A 108 -42.46 -20.94 7.09
C ALA A 108 -42.76 -20.77 5.61
N ILE A 109 -43.86 -21.34 5.12
CA ILE A 109 -44.27 -21.32 3.71
C ILE A 109 -45.68 -20.75 3.60
N ARG A 110 -45.83 -19.65 2.85
CA ARG A 110 -47.12 -19.17 2.36
C ARG A 110 -47.42 -19.83 1.02
N TRP A 111 -48.33 -20.80 1.02
CA TRP A 111 -48.62 -21.61 -0.16
C TRP A 111 -49.74 -21.03 -1.04
N TRP A 112 -50.63 -20.18 -0.50
CA TRP A 112 -51.73 -19.61 -1.27
C TRP A 112 -51.31 -18.79 -2.52
N PRO A 113 -50.16 -18.06 -2.53
CA PRO A 113 -49.70 -17.36 -3.73
C PRO A 113 -49.33 -18.32 -4.89
N LEU A 114 -49.00 -19.58 -4.59
CA LEU A 114 -48.75 -20.59 -5.63
C LEU A 114 -50.00 -20.86 -6.46
N LEU A 115 -51.19 -20.77 -5.85
CA LEU A 115 -52.46 -20.97 -6.55
C LEU A 115 -52.82 -19.80 -7.47
N SER A 116 -52.34 -18.59 -7.18
CA SER A 116 -52.59 -17.38 -7.97
C SER A 116 -51.45 -17.03 -8.93
N GLY A 117 -50.45 -17.92 -9.09
CA GLY A 117 -49.29 -17.70 -9.96
C GLY A 117 -48.21 -16.78 -9.37
N GLY A 118 -48.31 -16.41 -8.09
CA GLY A 118 -47.38 -15.53 -7.38
C GLY A 118 -46.06 -16.18 -6.92
N GLY A 119 -45.87 -17.48 -7.15
CA GLY A 119 -44.64 -18.21 -6.79
C GLY A 119 -44.57 -18.65 -5.32
N LEU A 120 -43.43 -19.26 -4.95
CA LEU A 120 -43.18 -19.74 -3.59
C LEU A 120 -42.74 -18.59 -2.68
N ASP A 121 -43.43 -18.40 -1.57
CA ASP A 121 -43.19 -17.33 -0.60
C ASP A 121 -42.82 -17.94 0.76
N LEU A 122 -41.60 -17.64 1.22
CA LEU A 122 -40.96 -18.16 2.43
C LEU A 122 -40.82 -17.02 3.46
N PRO A 123 -41.88 -16.70 4.25
CA PRO A 123 -41.84 -15.60 5.19
C PRO A 123 -40.66 -15.62 6.16
N LEU A 124 -40.25 -16.81 6.61
CA LEU A 124 -39.21 -16.97 7.63
C LEU A 124 -38.46 -18.28 7.43
N ILE A 125 -37.14 -18.21 7.49
CA ILE A 125 -36.24 -19.35 7.68
C ILE A 125 -35.51 -19.11 9.01
N ALA A 126 -35.75 -19.93 10.02
CA ALA A 126 -35.10 -19.84 11.32
C ALA A 126 -34.14 -21.01 11.52
N LEU A 127 -32.88 -20.69 11.81
CA LEU A 127 -31.83 -21.66 12.11
C LEU A 127 -31.43 -21.50 13.58
N ASP A 128 -31.58 -22.57 14.34
CA ASP A 128 -31.08 -22.67 15.70
C ASP A 128 -29.77 -23.46 15.73
N THR A 129 -28.73 -22.80 16.25
CA THR A 129 -27.40 -23.37 16.42
C THR A 129 -26.78 -24.00 15.15
N PRO A 130 -26.79 -23.32 13.99
CA PRO A 130 -26.14 -23.86 12.79
C PRO A 130 -24.61 -23.88 12.95
N VAL A 131 -23.96 -24.98 12.60
CA VAL A 131 -22.49 -25.10 12.58
C VAL A 131 -22.06 -25.37 11.14
N VAL A 132 -21.04 -24.68 10.64
CA VAL A 132 -20.50 -24.85 9.28
C VAL A 132 -18.99 -25.00 9.32
N GLU A 133 -18.46 -26.01 8.63
CA GLU A 133 -17.03 -26.32 8.51
C GLU A 133 -16.56 -26.07 7.07
N LEU A 134 -15.81 -25.01 6.83
CA LEU A 134 -15.25 -24.67 5.52
C LEU A 134 -13.73 -24.89 5.52
N ARG A 135 -13.24 -25.71 4.60
CA ARG A 135 -11.83 -26.08 4.51
C ARG A 135 -11.33 -26.10 3.07
N GLU A 136 -10.21 -25.42 2.86
CA GLU A 136 -9.34 -25.56 1.68
C GLU A 136 -7.99 -26.17 2.10
N ARG A 137 -7.58 -27.22 1.38
CA ARG A 137 -6.31 -27.91 1.58
C ARG A 137 -5.19 -27.35 0.70
N ALA A 138 -3.96 -27.77 0.98
CA ALA A 138 -2.77 -27.30 0.26
C ALA A 138 -2.82 -27.63 -1.25
N ASP A 139 -3.42 -28.77 -1.62
CA ASP A 139 -3.64 -29.18 -3.01
C ASP A 139 -4.69 -28.33 -3.74
N GLY A 140 -5.40 -27.43 -3.04
CA GLY A 140 -6.47 -26.60 -3.58
C GLY A 140 -7.84 -27.26 -3.59
N SER A 141 -7.97 -28.48 -3.07
CA SER A 141 -9.28 -29.09 -2.87
C SER A 141 -10.05 -28.32 -1.79
N THR A 142 -11.33 -28.06 -2.05
CA THR A 142 -12.24 -27.37 -1.13
C THR A 142 -13.41 -28.29 -0.76
N ASN A 143 -13.86 -28.22 0.49
CA ASN A 143 -15.02 -28.98 0.92
C ASN A 143 -16.35 -28.27 0.64
N TYR A 144 -16.31 -27.03 0.13
CA TYR A 144 -17.44 -26.14 -0.11
C TYR A 144 -17.76 -25.92 -1.59
N ASP A 145 -17.27 -26.80 -2.47
CA ASP A 145 -17.73 -26.88 -3.85
C ASP A 145 -19.04 -27.69 -3.93
N PHE A 146 -20.09 -27.09 -4.49
CA PHE A 146 -21.40 -27.73 -4.68
C PHE A 146 -21.72 -27.94 -6.17
N SER A 147 -20.73 -27.74 -7.05
CA SER A 147 -20.91 -28.01 -8.48
C SER A 147 -21.00 -29.52 -8.75
N ASP A 148 -21.69 -29.88 -9.84
CA ASP A 148 -21.90 -31.28 -10.19
C ASP A 148 -20.55 -31.94 -10.51
N PRO A 149 -20.09 -32.94 -9.72
CA PRO A 149 -18.80 -33.59 -9.93
C PRO A 149 -18.71 -34.34 -11.28
N LYS A 150 -19.84 -34.54 -11.97
CA LYS A 150 -19.90 -35.15 -13.32
C LYS A 150 -19.94 -34.12 -14.45
N ALA A 151 -20.04 -32.82 -14.14
CA ALA A 151 -19.98 -31.78 -15.16
C ALA A 151 -18.53 -31.65 -15.68
N THR A 152 -18.31 -31.98 -16.95
CA THR A 152 -16.96 -31.93 -17.55
C THR A 152 -16.43 -30.48 -17.59
N PRO A 153 -15.15 -30.21 -17.24
CA PRO A 153 -14.57 -28.85 -17.13
C PRO A 153 -14.71 -27.98 -18.39
N ALA A 154 -14.85 -28.61 -19.57
CA ALA A 154 -15.02 -27.93 -20.85
C ALA A 154 -16.32 -27.11 -20.95
N THR A 155 -17.34 -27.43 -20.16
CA THR A 155 -18.66 -26.79 -20.24
C THR A 155 -18.74 -25.49 -19.44
N GLN A 156 -17.89 -25.30 -18.43
CA GLN A 156 -17.80 -24.06 -17.64
C GLN A 156 -17.05 -22.95 -18.40
N GLN A 157 -15.94 -23.27 -19.09
CA GLN A 157 -15.24 -22.29 -19.93
C GLN A 157 -16.06 -21.84 -21.15
N ALA A 158 -16.95 -22.68 -21.67
CA ALA A 158 -17.85 -22.32 -22.77
C ALA A 158 -19.01 -21.40 -22.34
N ARG A 159 -19.43 -21.43 -21.06
CA ARG A 159 -20.45 -20.51 -20.53
C ARG A 159 -19.88 -19.13 -20.20
N VAL A 160 -18.64 -19.05 -19.70
CA VAL A 160 -17.94 -17.77 -19.50
C VAL A 160 -17.61 -17.11 -20.84
N ARG A 161 -17.11 -17.86 -21.83
CA ARG A 161 -16.77 -17.31 -23.16
C ARG A 161 -17.96 -16.88 -24.01
N LYS A 162 -19.18 -17.34 -23.73
CA LYS A 162 -20.38 -16.90 -24.45
C LYS A 162 -20.97 -15.58 -23.93
N ALA A 163 -20.52 -15.09 -22.77
CA ALA A 163 -20.92 -13.77 -22.25
C ALA A 163 -20.09 -12.61 -22.86
N ASP A 164 -18.90 -12.88 -23.41
CA ASP A 164 -17.93 -11.86 -23.82
C ASP A 164 -17.85 -11.59 -25.34
N ALA A 165 -18.82 -12.03 -26.13
CA ALA A 165 -18.85 -11.71 -27.55
C ALA A 165 -20.24 -11.27 -28.02
N LYS A 166 -20.49 -9.95 -28.05
CA LYS A 166 -20.55 -9.17 -29.31
C LYS A 166 -21.12 -7.75 -29.09
N HIS A 167 -20.29 -6.73 -29.31
CA HIS A 167 -20.69 -5.33 -29.55
C HIS A 167 -20.99 -5.10 -31.06
N PRO A 168 -21.62 -3.97 -31.46
CA PRO A 168 -22.61 -3.89 -32.54
C PRO A 168 -22.14 -3.27 -33.89
N ALA A 169 -23.12 -3.20 -34.82
CA ALA A 169 -23.30 -2.30 -35.99
C ALA A 169 -23.16 -2.93 -37.40
N PRO A 170 -23.71 -2.30 -38.47
CA PRO A 170 -25.12 -1.95 -38.72
C PRO A 170 -25.66 -2.41 -40.11
N GLN A 171 -27.00 -2.40 -40.26
CA GLN A 171 -27.85 -2.28 -41.48
C GLN A 171 -27.66 -3.27 -42.66
N ASP A 172 -28.67 -4.10 -42.94
CA ASP A 172 -29.62 -3.87 -44.04
C ASP A 172 -30.75 -4.92 -44.08
N ALA A 173 -31.90 -4.47 -44.57
CA ALA A 173 -33.18 -5.18 -44.58
C ALA A 173 -33.22 -6.38 -45.54
N THR A 174 -33.93 -7.44 -45.15
CA THR A 174 -34.92 -8.12 -46.01
C THR A 174 -35.83 -8.99 -45.15
N ALA A 175 -37.11 -8.93 -45.46
CA ALA A 175 -38.17 -9.66 -44.80
C ALA A 175 -38.07 -11.18 -45.06
N ALA A 176 -38.23 -11.97 -44.01
CA ALA A 176 -38.74 -13.34 -44.10
C ALA A 176 -39.48 -13.69 -42.81
N LYS A 177 -40.77 -13.95 -42.99
CA LYS A 177 -41.73 -14.51 -42.04
C LYS A 177 -41.39 -16.00 -41.86
N ASP A 178 -41.35 -16.51 -40.63
CA ASP A 178 -42.10 -17.69 -40.20
C ASP A 178 -41.58 -18.31 -38.90
N THR A 179 -42.54 -18.65 -38.04
CA THR A 179 -42.50 -19.66 -36.96
C THR A 179 -41.59 -19.40 -35.75
N SER A 180 -42.14 -18.62 -34.81
CA SER A 180 -41.83 -18.73 -33.38
C SER A 180 -42.29 -20.11 -32.87
N ALA A 181 -41.33 -21.02 -32.67
CA ALA A 181 -41.50 -22.14 -31.75
C ALA A 181 -41.06 -21.66 -30.37
N ALA A 182 -42.05 -21.46 -29.49
CA ALA A 182 -41.85 -21.14 -28.09
C ALA A 182 -41.11 -22.30 -27.40
N THR A 183 -39.80 -22.13 -27.17
CA THR A 183 -39.11 -22.88 -26.14
C THR A 183 -39.55 -22.28 -24.82
N ASN A 184 -40.46 -22.97 -24.13
CA ASN A 184 -40.80 -22.69 -22.74
C ASN A 184 -39.56 -22.98 -21.87
N ASP A 185 -38.62 -22.04 -21.81
CA ASP A 185 -37.73 -21.92 -20.67
C ASP A 185 -38.63 -21.52 -19.50
N ALA A 186 -38.97 -22.51 -18.67
CA ALA A 186 -39.57 -22.26 -17.37
C ALA A 186 -38.58 -21.40 -16.58
N THR A 187 -38.78 -20.09 -16.60
CA THR A 187 -38.16 -19.17 -15.65
C THR A 187 -38.56 -19.65 -14.27
N THR A 188 -37.67 -20.40 -13.61
CA THR A 188 -37.83 -20.76 -12.20
C THR A 188 -37.81 -19.46 -11.42
N THR A 189 -38.99 -18.91 -11.15
CA THR A 189 -39.17 -17.72 -10.32
C THR A 189 -38.54 -18.02 -8.96
N MET A 190 -37.46 -17.32 -8.62
CA MET A 190 -36.79 -17.52 -7.33
C MET A 190 -37.80 -17.31 -6.19
N PRO A 191 -37.77 -18.17 -5.15
CA PRO A 191 -38.68 -18.04 -4.02
C PRO A 191 -38.44 -16.69 -3.31
N ARG A 192 -39.51 -16.00 -2.94
CA ARG A 192 -39.41 -14.77 -2.15
C ARG A 192 -39.15 -15.15 -0.70
N ILE A 193 -37.98 -14.79 -0.17
CA ILE A 193 -37.62 -15.01 1.23
C ILE A 193 -37.92 -13.72 2.00
N GLY A 194 -38.66 -13.82 3.11
CA GLY A 194 -39.01 -12.67 3.95
C GLY A 194 -37.91 -12.32 4.94
N ALA A 195 -37.55 -13.28 5.81
CA ALA A 195 -36.51 -13.13 6.81
C ALA A 195 -35.71 -14.42 6.98
N ILE A 196 -34.43 -14.29 7.31
CA ILE A 196 -33.58 -15.39 7.76
C ILE A 196 -33.09 -15.04 9.17
N ARG A 197 -33.41 -15.89 10.15
CA ARG A 197 -33.05 -15.69 11.55
C ARG A 197 -32.07 -16.76 12.00
N ILE A 198 -30.94 -16.36 12.56
CA ILE A 198 -29.92 -17.23 13.12
C ILE A 198 -29.80 -16.91 14.61
N ALA A 199 -30.08 -17.88 15.47
CA ALA A 199 -30.01 -17.68 16.92
C ALA A 199 -28.57 -17.68 17.45
N SER A 200 -27.77 -18.70 17.10
CA SER A 200 -26.38 -18.86 17.58
C SER A 200 -25.56 -19.73 16.63
N GLY A 201 -25.20 -19.20 15.47
CA GLY A 201 -24.40 -19.90 14.47
C GLY A 201 -22.92 -19.97 14.82
N GLN A 202 -22.25 -21.03 14.38
CA GLN A 202 -20.80 -21.21 14.43
C GLN A 202 -20.27 -21.49 13.02
N LEU A 203 -19.12 -20.91 12.70
CA LEU A 203 -18.43 -21.08 11.44
C LEU A 203 -16.96 -21.37 11.71
N HIS A 204 -16.39 -22.41 11.13
CA HIS A 204 -14.96 -22.63 11.10
C HIS A 204 -14.47 -22.53 9.66
N VAL A 205 -13.52 -21.63 9.40
CA VAL A 205 -12.88 -21.47 8.11
C VAL A 205 -11.40 -21.78 8.24
N ALA A 206 -10.92 -22.76 7.48
CA ALA A 206 -9.51 -23.11 7.40
C ALA A 206 -9.03 -23.09 5.95
N HIS A 207 -7.94 -22.36 5.68
CA HIS A 207 -7.37 -22.24 4.34
C HIS A 207 -5.87 -22.46 4.40
N ALA A 208 -5.41 -23.61 3.90
CA ALA A 208 -4.03 -24.04 4.05
C ALA A 208 -3.03 -23.09 3.35
N ARG A 209 -3.31 -22.69 2.09
CA ARG A 209 -2.42 -21.82 1.31
C ARG A 209 -2.25 -20.41 1.91
N LEU A 210 -3.28 -19.88 2.56
CA LEU A 210 -3.26 -18.59 3.24
C LEU A 210 -2.91 -18.70 4.72
N HIS A 211 -2.49 -19.88 5.21
CA HIS A 211 -2.18 -20.13 6.64
C HIS A 211 -3.26 -19.57 7.58
N THR A 212 -4.52 -19.84 7.25
CA THR A 212 -5.69 -19.26 7.92
C THR A 212 -6.47 -20.35 8.64
N ASP A 213 -6.85 -20.08 9.89
CA ASP A 213 -7.75 -20.90 10.71
C ASP A 213 -8.55 -19.97 11.63
N MET A 214 -9.83 -19.77 11.30
CA MET A 214 -10.70 -18.79 11.97
C MET A 214 -11.99 -19.45 12.41
N ARG A 215 -12.40 -19.19 13.65
CA ARG A 215 -13.72 -19.56 14.17
C ARG A 215 -14.55 -18.31 14.36
N GLY A 216 -15.78 -18.33 13.87
CA GLY A 216 -16.72 -17.24 14.00
C GLY A 216 -18.04 -17.67 14.60
N GLU A 217 -18.69 -16.72 15.25
CA GLU A 217 -20.04 -16.80 15.78
C GLU A 217 -20.93 -15.87 14.96
N VAL A 218 -22.12 -16.33 14.58
CA VAL A 218 -23.03 -15.61 13.68
C VAL A 218 -24.42 -15.58 14.28
N HIS A 219 -25.04 -14.41 14.35
CA HIS A 219 -26.42 -14.29 14.78
C HIS A 219 -27.12 -13.13 14.08
N THR A 220 -28.45 -13.14 14.08
CA THR A 220 -29.25 -12.06 13.51
C THR A 220 -30.09 -11.41 14.59
N THR A 221 -30.22 -10.09 14.54
CA THR A 221 -31.15 -9.33 15.39
C THR A 221 -32.47 -9.09 14.67
N ASP A 222 -33.57 -9.06 15.42
CA ASP A 222 -34.87 -8.63 14.91
C ASP A 222 -34.93 -7.09 14.88
N ALA A 223 -35.74 -6.54 13.96
CA ALA A 223 -35.96 -5.10 13.90
C ALA A 223 -36.73 -4.63 15.15
N THR A 224 -36.33 -3.49 15.69
CA THR A 224 -37.01 -2.78 16.78
C THR A 224 -37.47 -1.40 16.31
N ASP A 225 -38.26 -0.69 17.13
CA ASP A 225 -38.71 0.69 16.79
C ASP A 225 -37.56 1.68 16.55
N LYS A 226 -36.32 1.34 16.95
CA LYS A 226 -35.14 2.22 16.86
C LYS A 226 -34.02 1.68 15.96
N GLU A 227 -34.00 0.39 15.67
CA GLU A 227 -32.91 -0.26 14.94
C GLU A 227 -33.45 -1.30 13.96
N ASP A 228 -32.96 -1.28 12.72
CA ASP A 228 -33.25 -2.31 11.73
C ASP A 228 -32.65 -3.66 12.13
N ALA A 229 -33.21 -4.74 11.59
CA ALA A 229 -32.65 -6.09 11.72
C ALA A 229 -31.24 -6.16 11.09
N ARG A 230 -30.31 -6.84 11.76
CA ARG A 230 -28.90 -6.90 11.34
C ARG A 230 -28.34 -8.31 11.40
N LEU A 231 -27.32 -8.55 10.59
CA LEU A 231 -26.40 -9.68 10.74
C LEU A 231 -25.22 -9.24 11.61
N LEU A 232 -24.90 -10.02 12.63
CA LEU A 232 -23.76 -9.84 13.49
C LEU A 232 -22.85 -11.07 13.38
N MET A 233 -21.54 -10.83 13.23
CA MET A 233 -20.54 -11.87 13.19
C MET A 233 -19.29 -11.46 13.97
N ASP A 234 -18.86 -12.32 14.87
CA ASP A 234 -17.58 -12.20 15.57
C ASP A 234 -16.66 -13.31 15.11
N ALA A 235 -15.38 -13.03 14.89
CA ALA A 235 -14.40 -14.01 14.41
C ALA A 235 -13.08 -13.90 15.17
N LYS A 236 -12.45 -15.05 15.45
CA LYS A 236 -11.12 -15.14 16.07
C LYS A 236 -10.32 -16.28 15.47
N GLY A 237 -9.00 -16.11 15.35
CA GLY A 237 -8.12 -17.17 14.90
C GLY A 237 -6.82 -16.63 14.33
N THR A 238 -6.37 -17.22 13.23
CA THR A 238 -5.18 -16.79 12.50
C THR A 238 -5.49 -16.51 11.04
N TYR A 239 -4.85 -15.49 10.48
CA TYR A 239 -4.84 -15.13 9.06
C TYR A 239 -3.41 -14.82 8.63
N VAL A 240 -2.93 -15.48 7.57
CA VAL A 240 -1.54 -15.38 7.09
C VAL A 240 -0.54 -15.60 8.24
N GLY A 241 -0.83 -16.58 9.10
CA GLY A 241 0.01 -16.94 10.25
C GLY A 241 0.01 -15.97 11.44
N GLN A 242 -0.75 -14.87 11.39
CA GLN A 242 -0.87 -13.91 12.50
C GLN A 242 -2.25 -13.92 13.11
N ALA A 243 -2.35 -13.60 14.41
CA ALA A 243 -3.63 -13.56 15.12
C ALA A 243 -4.58 -12.53 14.50
N ILE A 244 -5.84 -12.92 14.27
CA ILE A 244 -6.91 -12.06 13.79
C ILE A 244 -8.11 -12.12 14.71
N VAL A 245 -8.68 -10.96 15.01
CA VAL A 245 -9.99 -10.81 15.67
C VAL A 245 -10.80 -9.84 14.82
N GLY A 246 -12.04 -10.19 14.52
CA GLY A 246 -12.92 -9.38 13.70
C GLY A 246 -14.32 -9.30 14.30
N HIS A 247 -14.94 -8.14 14.15
CA HIS A 247 -16.36 -7.91 14.42
C HIS A 247 -16.99 -7.32 13.16
N PHE A 248 -18.12 -7.88 12.75
CA PHE A 248 -18.87 -7.45 11.58
C PHE A 248 -20.33 -7.23 11.96
N SER A 249 -20.88 -6.11 11.49
CA SER A 249 -22.29 -5.80 11.49
C SER A 249 -22.72 -5.39 10.09
N GLY A 250 -23.84 -5.92 9.62
CA GLY A 250 -24.38 -5.57 8.31
C GLY A 250 -25.90 -5.62 8.25
N GLY A 251 -26.43 -5.39 7.05
CA GLY A 251 -27.85 -5.55 6.76
C GLY A 251 -28.37 -6.97 7.00
N THR A 252 -29.64 -7.20 6.70
CA THR A 252 -30.24 -8.54 6.83
C THR A 252 -29.67 -9.53 5.81
N LEU A 253 -29.68 -10.83 6.12
CA LEU A 253 -29.27 -11.86 5.14
C LEU A 253 -30.12 -11.83 3.85
N VAL A 254 -31.39 -11.45 3.95
CA VAL A 254 -32.29 -11.37 2.79
C VAL A 254 -31.92 -10.20 1.89
N SER A 255 -31.50 -9.06 2.44
CA SER A 255 -31.02 -7.92 1.63
C SER A 255 -29.76 -8.22 0.81
N LEU A 256 -29.01 -9.29 1.12
CA LEU A 256 -27.90 -9.75 0.25
C LEU A 256 -28.38 -10.22 -1.13
N GLN A 257 -29.66 -10.63 -1.25
CA GLN A 257 -30.26 -11.08 -2.51
C GLN A 257 -30.79 -9.91 -3.35
N ASP A 258 -31.03 -8.75 -2.72
CA ASP A 258 -31.49 -7.56 -3.43
C ASP A 258 -30.30 -6.86 -4.08
N ARG A 259 -30.09 -7.13 -5.36
CA ARG A 259 -28.99 -6.57 -6.15
C ARG A 259 -29.16 -5.08 -6.46
N THR A 260 -30.29 -4.48 -6.11
CA THR A 260 -30.60 -3.08 -6.43
C THR A 260 -30.33 -2.14 -5.26
N GLN A 261 -30.19 -2.67 -4.04
CA GLN A 261 -29.99 -1.87 -2.84
C GLN A 261 -28.56 -2.02 -2.29
N PRO A 262 -27.87 -0.92 -1.96
CA PRO A 262 -26.57 -0.98 -1.31
C PRO A 262 -26.67 -1.67 0.05
N TYR A 263 -25.83 -2.67 0.28
CA TYR A 263 -25.80 -3.44 1.51
C TYR A 263 -24.91 -2.74 2.56
N PRO A 264 -25.44 -2.34 3.73
CA PRO A 264 -24.64 -1.66 4.74
C PRO A 264 -23.66 -2.62 5.41
N VAL A 265 -22.45 -2.12 5.66
CA VAL A 265 -21.36 -2.85 6.33
C VAL A 265 -20.67 -1.97 7.37
N ASP A 266 -20.39 -2.56 8.53
CA ASP A 266 -19.51 -2.05 9.58
C ASP A 266 -18.60 -3.20 10.01
N LEU A 267 -17.30 -3.03 9.83
CA LEU A 267 -16.28 -4.06 10.04
C LEU A 267 -15.15 -3.47 10.86
N ASP A 268 -14.81 -4.13 11.97
CA ASP A 268 -13.63 -3.86 12.80
C ASP A 268 -12.74 -5.11 12.79
N ILE A 269 -11.49 -4.95 12.38
CA ILE A 269 -10.51 -6.03 12.32
C ILE A 269 -9.26 -5.62 13.07
N ARG A 270 -8.73 -6.55 13.86
CA ARG A 270 -7.40 -6.49 14.45
C ARG A 270 -6.57 -7.66 13.94
N HIS A 271 -5.54 -7.36 13.17
CA HIS A 271 -4.60 -8.35 12.62
C HIS A 271 -3.20 -8.05 13.16
N GLY A 272 -2.71 -8.90 14.06
CA GLY A 272 -1.52 -8.60 14.85
C GLY A 272 -1.65 -7.27 15.61
N ALA A 273 -0.76 -6.32 15.29
CA ALA A 273 -0.78 -4.97 15.86
C ALA A 273 -1.55 -3.94 15.02
N THR A 274 -2.00 -4.32 13.82
CA THR A 274 -2.76 -3.47 12.89
C THR A 274 -4.25 -3.50 13.24
N ARG A 275 -4.87 -2.32 13.25
CA ARG A 275 -6.31 -2.14 13.38
C ARG A 275 -6.87 -1.55 12.10
N LEU A 276 -7.99 -2.08 11.66
CA LEU A 276 -8.69 -1.67 10.45
C LEU A 276 -10.17 -1.53 10.79
N THR A 277 -10.78 -0.41 10.42
CA THR A 277 -12.23 -0.28 10.43
C THR A 277 -12.75 0.16 9.07
N LEU A 278 -13.86 -0.42 8.64
CA LEU A 278 -14.52 -0.16 7.36
C LEU A 278 -16.01 0.05 7.60
N ARG A 279 -16.54 1.20 7.20
CA ARG A 279 -17.96 1.54 7.36
C ARG A 279 -18.55 2.13 6.11
N GLY A 280 -19.70 1.64 5.66
CA GLY A 280 -20.40 2.20 4.50
C GLY A 280 -21.32 1.19 3.84
N THR A 281 -21.31 1.14 2.51
CA THR A 281 -22.20 0.26 1.74
C THR A 281 -21.46 -0.46 0.61
N VAL A 282 -21.91 -1.67 0.30
CA VAL A 282 -21.44 -2.49 -0.83
C VAL A 282 -22.58 -2.63 -1.85
N ASP A 283 -22.29 -2.33 -3.11
CA ASP A 283 -23.23 -2.47 -4.22
C ASP A 283 -23.12 -3.90 -4.81
N ASP A 284 -24.26 -4.60 -4.93
CA ASP A 284 -24.37 -6.04 -5.29
C ASP A 284 -23.30 -6.91 -4.59
N PRO A 285 -23.48 -7.24 -3.30
CA PRO A 285 -22.47 -7.94 -2.50
C PRO A 285 -22.14 -9.35 -3.00
N LEU A 286 -23.02 -9.97 -3.81
CA LEU A 286 -22.79 -11.30 -4.36
C LEU A 286 -21.77 -11.29 -5.50
N THR A 287 -21.67 -10.18 -6.24
CA THR A 287 -20.66 -10.01 -7.31
C THR A 287 -19.61 -8.97 -6.98
N LEU A 288 -19.74 -8.29 -5.83
CA LEU A 288 -18.93 -7.14 -5.42
C LEU A 288 -18.85 -6.11 -6.57
N ALA A 289 -20.00 -5.58 -7.00
CA ALA A 289 -20.04 -4.67 -8.15
C ALA A 289 -19.41 -3.29 -7.83
N GLY A 290 -19.52 -2.86 -6.57
CA GLY A 290 -18.94 -1.61 -6.08
C GLY A 290 -18.95 -1.53 -4.56
N ALA A 291 -18.22 -0.58 -3.98
CA ALA A 291 -18.36 -0.24 -2.57
C ALA A 291 -18.03 1.24 -2.34
N ARG A 292 -18.68 1.82 -1.33
CA ARG A 292 -18.42 3.17 -0.82
C ARG A 292 -18.25 3.07 0.68
N LEU A 293 -17.01 3.10 1.13
CA LEU A 293 -16.62 2.80 2.50
C LEU A 293 -15.78 3.94 3.06
N ARG A 294 -15.78 4.10 4.37
CA ARG A 294 -14.80 4.90 5.11
C ARG A 294 -13.84 3.94 5.79
N LEU A 295 -12.57 4.02 5.41
CA LEU A 295 -11.49 3.17 5.91
C LEU A 295 -10.68 3.95 6.95
N SER A 296 -10.39 3.32 8.09
CA SER A 296 -9.42 3.80 9.06
C SER A 296 -8.42 2.69 9.35
N LEU A 297 -7.13 3.00 9.20
CA LEU A 297 -6.02 2.10 9.47
C LEU A 297 -5.12 2.68 10.56
N ALA A 298 -4.66 1.84 11.48
CA ALA A 298 -3.65 2.22 12.46
C ALA A 298 -2.77 1.04 12.83
N GLY A 299 -1.47 1.27 12.97
CA GLY A 299 -0.52 0.24 13.35
C GLY A 299 0.84 0.81 13.74
N PRO A 300 1.77 -0.03 14.22
CA PRO A 300 3.10 0.42 14.60
C PRO A 300 4.05 0.61 13.41
N ASP A 301 3.73 0.01 12.25
CA ASP A 301 4.56 0.02 11.04
C ASP A 301 3.68 -0.34 9.81
N MET A 302 3.70 0.48 8.75
CA MET A 302 2.95 0.23 7.51
C MET A 302 3.45 -0.98 6.73
N SER A 303 4.69 -1.44 6.94
CA SER A 303 5.19 -2.65 6.28
C SER A 303 4.38 -3.91 6.64
N LEU A 304 3.68 -3.88 7.78
CA LEU A 304 2.78 -4.93 8.25
C LEU A 304 1.43 -4.96 7.50
N LEU A 305 1.16 -4.02 6.59
CA LEU A 305 -0.04 -4.01 5.75
C LEU A 305 0.08 -4.93 4.53
N TYR A 306 1.29 -5.34 4.16
CA TYR A 306 1.51 -6.18 2.97
C TYR A 306 0.68 -7.49 2.99
N PRO A 307 0.60 -8.27 4.10
CA PRO A 307 -0.25 -9.47 4.15
C PRO A 307 -1.75 -9.22 3.99
N LEU A 308 -2.21 -7.99 4.25
CA LEU A 308 -3.62 -7.59 4.16
C LEU A 308 -3.96 -6.97 2.81
N THR A 309 -3.03 -6.24 2.21
CA THR A 309 -3.29 -5.35 1.05
C THR A 309 -2.55 -5.76 -0.22
N GLY A 310 -1.49 -6.57 -0.12
CA GLY A 310 -0.60 -6.91 -1.23
C GLY A 310 0.32 -5.78 -1.69
N VAL A 311 0.22 -4.58 -1.10
CA VAL A 311 1.05 -3.42 -1.45
C VAL A 311 2.31 -3.40 -0.59
N VAL A 312 3.47 -3.27 -1.24
CA VAL A 312 4.76 -3.16 -0.56
C VAL A 312 4.98 -1.72 -0.12
N ILE A 313 5.01 -1.51 1.19
CA ILE A 313 5.38 -0.23 1.82
C ILE A 313 6.64 -0.47 2.66
N PRO A 314 7.67 0.40 2.59
CA PRO A 314 8.81 0.33 3.50
C PRO A 314 8.41 0.43 4.97
N GLN A 315 9.37 0.20 5.87
CA GLN A 315 9.09 0.39 7.29
C GLN A 315 8.76 1.84 7.60
N THR A 316 7.79 2.06 8.48
CA THR A 316 7.43 3.40 8.97
C THR A 316 7.40 3.43 10.50
N PRO A 317 7.40 4.62 11.12
CA PRO A 317 6.96 4.78 12.50
C PRO A 317 5.46 4.43 12.63
N PRO A 318 4.91 4.46 13.86
CA PRO A 318 3.48 4.27 14.08
C PRO A 318 2.65 5.23 13.24
N TYR A 319 1.60 4.69 12.64
CA TYR A 319 0.75 5.44 11.72
C TYR A 319 -0.72 5.34 12.13
N ARG A 320 -1.48 6.34 11.69
CA ARG A 320 -2.95 6.35 11.71
C ARG A 320 -3.43 7.17 10.53
N VAL A 321 -4.20 6.56 9.64
CA VAL A 321 -4.76 7.22 8.45
C VAL A 321 -6.24 6.88 8.31
N VAL A 322 -7.02 7.83 7.82
CA VAL A 322 -8.45 7.70 7.56
C VAL A 322 -8.75 8.29 6.20
N GLY A 323 -9.73 7.72 5.49
CA GLY A 323 -10.17 8.26 4.20
C GLY A 323 -11.38 7.51 3.64
N ASN A 324 -11.82 7.91 2.46
CA ASN A 324 -12.91 7.30 1.73
C ASN A 324 -12.35 6.21 0.80
N LEU A 325 -12.79 4.96 0.96
CA LEU A 325 -12.43 3.83 0.13
C LEU A 325 -13.58 3.53 -0.83
N ASP A 326 -13.37 3.81 -2.11
CA ASP A 326 -14.27 3.41 -3.18
C ASP A 326 -13.72 2.18 -3.89
N TYR A 327 -14.57 1.20 -4.08
CA TYR A 327 -14.28 0.02 -4.88
C TYR A 327 -15.15 0.02 -6.12
N SER A 328 -14.53 -0.32 -7.26
CA SER A 328 -15.22 -0.74 -8.47
C SER A 328 -14.54 -1.99 -9.00
N ALA A 329 -15.23 -2.73 -9.86
CA ALA A 329 -14.69 -3.94 -10.47
C ALA A 329 -13.35 -3.76 -11.22
N ALA A 330 -12.84 -2.54 -11.43
CA ALA A 330 -11.54 -2.30 -12.07
C ALA A 330 -10.54 -1.47 -11.23
N HIS A 331 -11.01 -0.73 -10.21
CA HIS A 331 -10.16 0.22 -9.47
C HIS A 331 -10.56 0.28 -8.00
N VAL A 332 -9.56 0.28 -7.13
CA VAL A 332 -9.67 0.66 -5.72
C VAL A 332 -9.14 2.08 -5.58
N ARG A 333 -9.91 2.98 -4.97
CA ARG A 333 -9.50 4.37 -4.74
C ARG A 333 -9.66 4.71 -3.27
N PHE A 334 -8.59 5.21 -2.67
CA PHE A 334 -8.58 5.76 -1.34
C PHE A 334 -8.40 7.26 -1.44
N ARG A 335 -9.49 7.98 -1.20
CA ARG A 335 -9.62 9.43 -1.38
C ARG A 335 -9.69 10.16 -0.06
N ASP A 336 -9.33 11.44 -0.09
CA ASP A 336 -9.35 12.31 1.08
C ASP A 336 -8.62 11.66 2.27
N LEU A 337 -7.46 11.05 2.00
CA LEU A 337 -6.59 10.51 3.03
C LEU A 337 -6.18 11.65 3.94
N ASP A 338 -6.32 11.44 5.24
CA ASP A 338 -5.83 12.34 6.29
C ASP A 338 -5.35 11.53 7.49
N GLY A 339 -4.22 11.93 8.06
CA GLY A 339 -3.62 11.21 9.18
C GLY A 339 -2.18 11.60 9.47
N HIS A 340 -1.49 10.67 10.14
CA HIS A 340 -0.12 10.85 10.58
C HIS A 340 0.71 9.58 10.43
N VAL A 341 2.01 9.79 10.21
CA VAL A 341 3.05 8.78 10.22
C VAL A 341 4.18 9.32 11.09
N GLY A 342 4.35 8.77 12.30
CA GLY A 342 5.26 9.35 13.29
C GLY A 342 4.84 10.74 13.76
N SER A 343 5.74 11.72 13.65
CA SER A 343 5.51 13.14 13.89
C SER A 343 4.97 13.88 12.67
N SER A 344 5.00 13.25 11.49
CA SER A 344 4.59 13.84 10.21
C SER A 344 3.09 13.71 9.98
N ASP A 345 2.43 14.72 9.40
CA ASP A 345 1.09 14.56 8.84
C ASP A 345 1.17 13.94 7.43
N LEU A 346 0.08 13.32 6.99
CA LEU A 346 -0.02 12.72 5.66
C LEU A 346 -1.44 12.86 5.14
N GLY A 347 -1.59 13.37 3.92
CA GLY A 347 -2.85 13.44 3.21
C GLY A 347 -2.70 13.17 1.73
N GLY A 348 -3.84 13.08 1.02
CA GLY A 348 -3.86 12.92 -0.45
C GLY A 348 -4.75 11.78 -0.94
N ASP A 349 -4.37 11.21 -2.08
CA ASP A 349 -5.14 10.19 -2.78
C ASP A 349 -4.24 9.02 -3.21
N LEU A 350 -4.82 7.82 -3.23
CA LEU A 350 -4.18 6.59 -3.65
C LEU A 350 -5.14 5.79 -4.53
N SER A 351 -4.65 5.19 -5.60
CA SER A 351 -5.42 4.24 -6.39
C SER A 351 -4.63 2.99 -6.73
N ILE A 352 -5.33 1.86 -6.83
CA ILE A 352 -4.75 0.55 -7.08
C ILE A 352 -5.59 -0.15 -8.15
N ASP A 353 -4.93 -0.72 -9.15
CA ASP A 353 -5.53 -1.67 -10.09
C ASP A 353 -5.13 -3.11 -9.68
N PRO A 354 -6.03 -3.86 -9.03
CA PRO A 354 -5.73 -5.19 -8.51
C PRO A 354 -5.79 -6.31 -9.58
N HIS A 355 -6.21 -6.02 -10.82
CA HIS A 355 -6.40 -7.05 -11.85
C HIS A 355 -5.16 -7.31 -12.70
N GLN A 356 -4.11 -6.52 -12.49
CA GLN A 356 -2.82 -6.72 -13.13
C GLN A 356 -2.03 -7.82 -12.40
N ALA A 357 -1.29 -8.64 -13.15
CA ALA A 357 -0.46 -9.69 -12.57
C ALA A 357 0.58 -9.14 -11.57
N VAL A 358 1.06 -7.92 -11.81
CA VAL A 358 1.79 -7.09 -10.84
C VAL A 358 0.93 -5.84 -10.62
N PRO A 359 0.43 -5.59 -9.41
CA PRO A 359 -0.43 -4.44 -9.14
C PRO A 359 0.26 -3.13 -9.49
N PHE A 360 -0.51 -2.19 -10.05
CA PHE A 360 -0.07 -0.81 -10.26
C PHE A 360 -0.72 0.10 -9.20
N VAL A 361 0.12 0.88 -8.53
CA VAL A 361 -0.25 1.82 -7.47
C VAL A 361 0.06 3.23 -7.94
N ASP A 362 -0.91 4.12 -7.86
CA ASP A 362 -0.75 5.55 -8.15
C ASP A 362 -1.04 6.32 -6.86
N ALA A 363 -0.05 7.07 -6.37
CA ALA A 363 -0.10 7.76 -5.09
C ALA A 363 0.28 9.23 -5.26
N GLU A 364 -0.63 10.13 -4.91
CA GLU A 364 -0.42 11.57 -4.88
C GLU A 364 -0.65 12.05 -3.45
N LEU A 365 0.45 12.23 -2.71
CA LEU A 365 0.44 12.49 -1.29
C LEU A 365 1.01 13.86 -0.96
N HIS A 366 0.61 14.42 0.19
CA HIS A 366 1.16 15.67 0.69
C HIS A 366 1.22 15.70 2.22
N SER A 367 2.06 16.58 2.75
CA SER A 367 2.22 16.83 4.17
C SER A 367 2.45 18.32 4.40
N ARG A 368 1.84 18.88 5.45
CA ARG A 368 2.13 20.26 5.87
C ARG A 368 3.39 20.34 6.73
N ARG A 369 3.68 19.28 7.49
CA ARG A 369 4.82 19.12 8.37
C ARG A 369 5.42 17.73 8.21
N VAL A 370 6.71 17.69 7.92
CA VAL A 370 7.48 16.49 7.70
C VAL A 370 8.62 16.43 8.72
N ASP A 371 8.74 15.32 9.43
CA ASP A 371 9.94 14.98 10.17
C ASP A 371 10.79 14.04 9.32
N LEU A 372 12.02 14.44 8.98
CA LEU A 372 12.91 13.62 8.15
C LEU A 372 13.23 12.28 8.78
N ALA A 373 13.21 12.17 10.12
CA ALA A 373 13.41 10.91 10.79
C ALA A 373 12.33 9.89 10.39
N ASP A 374 11.09 10.32 10.20
CA ASP A 374 9.96 9.43 9.85
C ASP A 374 10.11 8.83 8.45
N LEU A 375 10.81 9.52 7.55
CA LEU A 375 11.09 9.05 6.18
C LEU A 375 12.22 8.01 6.12
N GLY A 376 12.88 7.72 7.24
CA GLY A 376 14.04 6.80 7.37
C GLY A 376 13.93 5.52 6.54
N GLY A 377 12.78 4.84 6.63
CA GLY A 377 12.57 3.55 6.00
C GLY A 377 12.62 3.58 4.47
N PHE A 378 12.35 4.73 3.82
CA PHE A 378 12.39 4.87 2.37
C PHE A 378 13.82 4.90 1.81
N PHE A 379 14.80 5.27 2.63
CA PHE A 379 16.23 5.28 2.26
C PHE A 379 17.05 4.25 3.05
N GLY A 380 16.39 3.24 3.61
CA GLY A 380 17.03 2.12 4.31
C GLY A 380 17.56 2.45 5.71
N ALA A 381 17.25 3.62 6.26
CA ALA A 381 17.50 3.93 7.67
C ALA A 381 16.35 3.40 8.54
N THR A 382 16.59 3.30 9.85
CA THR A 382 15.49 3.03 10.78
C THR A 382 14.56 4.24 10.85
N PRO A 383 13.24 4.09 10.62
CA PRO A 383 12.30 5.20 10.65
C PRO A 383 11.99 5.67 12.07
N GLY A 384 11.87 6.99 12.22
CA GLY A 384 11.51 7.71 13.44
C GLY A 384 12.63 7.77 14.49
N ASP A 385 12.49 8.70 15.44
CA ASP A 385 13.44 8.85 16.57
C ASP A 385 13.40 7.65 17.53
N ARG A 386 12.29 6.90 17.54
CA ARG A 386 12.05 5.78 18.46
C ARG A 386 11.50 4.58 17.69
N PRO A 387 12.29 3.51 17.54
CA PRO A 387 11.83 2.32 16.83
C PRO A 387 10.67 1.64 17.59
N SER A 388 9.56 1.43 16.88
CA SER A 388 8.28 0.96 17.41
C SER A 388 8.15 -0.56 17.39
N THR A 389 8.95 -1.25 16.56
CA THR A 389 8.96 -2.71 16.41
C THR A 389 10.29 -3.31 16.86
N ALA A 390 10.30 -4.60 17.20
CA ALA A 390 11.53 -5.31 17.58
C ALA A 390 12.57 -5.34 16.44
N GLN A 391 12.12 -5.42 15.19
CA GLN A 391 12.98 -5.39 14.01
C GLN A 391 13.68 -4.03 13.89
N GLN A 392 12.93 -2.93 13.94
CA GLN A 392 13.49 -1.58 13.89
C GLN A 392 14.48 -1.34 15.05
N GLN A 393 14.20 -1.87 16.24
CA GLN A 393 15.12 -1.77 17.39
C GLN A 393 16.43 -2.52 17.15
N ALA A 394 16.38 -3.70 16.53
CA ALA A 394 17.56 -4.48 16.19
C ALA A 394 18.41 -3.76 15.11
N GLU A 395 17.77 -3.22 14.08
CA GLU A 395 18.41 -2.45 13.02
C GLU A 395 19.05 -1.16 13.56
N ALA A 396 18.35 -0.39 14.39
CA ALA A 396 18.89 0.81 15.02
C ALA A 396 20.13 0.50 15.89
N ARG A 397 20.10 -0.60 16.65
CA ARG A 397 21.26 -1.05 17.46
C ARG A 397 22.42 -1.48 16.57
N ALA A 398 22.15 -2.20 15.48
CA ALA A 398 23.17 -2.60 14.51
C ALA A 398 23.84 -1.39 13.87
N HIS A 399 23.06 -0.40 13.42
CA HIS A 399 23.58 0.87 12.87
C HIS A 399 24.37 1.67 13.91
N ALA A 400 23.88 1.76 15.15
CA ALA A 400 24.56 2.46 16.24
C ALA A 400 25.94 1.87 16.54
N ASN A 401 26.04 0.54 16.52
CA ASN A 401 27.28 -0.21 16.73
C ASN A 401 28.20 -0.24 15.50
N SER A 402 27.69 0.15 14.33
CA SER A 402 28.48 0.24 13.10
C SER A 402 29.24 1.57 13.00
N ASN A 403 30.34 1.54 12.24
CA ASN A 403 31.08 2.73 11.84
C ASN A 403 30.49 3.40 10.58
N ALA A 404 29.38 2.87 10.04
CA ALA A 404 28.78 3.38 8.81
C ALA A 404 28.11 4.74 9.06
N VAL A 405 28.33 5.67 8.12
CA VAL A 405 27.61 6.95 8.08
C VAL A 405 26.34 6.85 7.26
N LEU A 406 26.37 6.03 6.21
CA LEU A 406 25.22 5.74 5.35
C LEU A 406 24.50 4.46 5.79
N PRO A 407 23.19 4.33 5.51
CA PRO A 407 22.45 3.12 5.79
C PRO A 407 23.01 1.90 5.05
N SER A 408 23.28 0.84 5.80
CA SER A 408 23.74 -0.47 5.32
C SER A 408 22.62 -1.52 5.19
N THR A 409 21.37 -1.14 5.41
CA THR A 409 20.21 -2.04 5.29
C THR A 409 20.07 -2.52 3.84
N PRO A 410 19.94 -3.84 3.60
CA PRO A 410 19.80 -4.37 2.25
C PRO A 410 18.51 -3.94 1.55
N ILE A 411 18.63 -3.56 0.27
CA ILE A 411 17.51 -3.31 -0.64
C ILE A 411 16.89 -4.66 -1.04
N ASN A 412 15.58 -4.83 -0.81
CA ASN A 412 14.90 -6.10 -1.06
C ASN A 412 14.34 -6.17 -2.49
N MET A 413 15.07 -6.81 -3.40
CA MET A 413 14.69 -6.92 -4.81
C MET A 413 13.36 -7.65 -5.06
N PRO A 414 13.06 -8.78 -4.39
CA PRO A 414 11.74 -9.41 -4.51
C PRO A 414 10.58 -8.47 -4.19
N LYS A 415 10.73 -7.63 -3.16
CA LYS A 415 9.72 -6.63 -2.78
C LYS A 415 9.56 -5.53 -3.84
N LEU A 416 10.65 -5.07 -4.47
CA LEU A 416 10.58 -4.05 -5.52
C LEU A 416 9.90 -4.52 -6.81
N ARG A 417 9.95 -5.84 -7.09
CA ARG A 417 9.30 -6.43 -8.27
C ARG A 417 7.85 -6.83 -8.02
N ALA A 418 7.37 -6.73 -6.78
CA ALA A 418 6.02 -7.15 -6.41
C ALA A 418 4.95 -6.10 -6.74
N THR A 419 5.33 -4.85 -6.99
CA THR A 419 4.38 -3.75 -7.22
C THR A 419 5.00 -2.68 -8.12
N ASN A 420 4.25 -2.22 -9.11
CA ASN A 420 4.60 -1.04 -9.90
C ASN A 420 3.98 0.20 -9.24
N VAL A 421 4.72 1.31 -9.17
CA VAL A 421 4.31 2.50 -8.41
C VAL A 421 4.54 3.76 -9.23
N HIS A 422 3.56 4.68 -9.22
CA HIS A 422 3.77 6.10 -9.52
C HIS A 422 3.58 6.88 -8.22
N PHE A 423 4.59 7.64 -7.82
CA PHE A 423 4.63 8.30 -6.53
C PHE A 423 4.95 9.79 -6.70
N ALA A 424 3.98 10.63 -6.35
CA ALA A 424 4.14 12.07 -6.22
C ALA A 424 3.94 12.46 -4.76
N TYR A 425 4.87 13.23 -4.20
CA TYR A 425 4.80 13.69 -2.81
C TYR A 425 5.26 15.13 -2.63
N HIS A 426 4.47 15.93 -1.92
CA HIS A 426 4.79 17.31 -1.58
C HIS A 426 4.74 17.57 -0.07
N GLY A 427 5.85 17.99 0.52
CA GLY A 427 5.95 18.36 1.92
C GLY A 427 6.25 19.85 2.08
N ASP A 428 5.31 20.63 2.64
CA ASP A 428 5.42 22.09 2.73
C ASP A 428 6.54 22.56 3.66
N HIS A 429 6.71 21.88 4.79
CA HIS A 429 7.69 22.24 5.82
C HIS A 429 8.36 21.02 6.42
N ILE A 430 9.69 21.02 6.44
CA ILE A 430 10.49 20.03 7.16
C ILE A 430 10.88 20.56 8.55
N GLU A 431 10.66 19.74 9.57
CA GLU A 431 11.09 20.01 10.94
C GLU A 431 12.62 19.89 11.06
N ASN A 432 13.29 21.04 11.04
CA ASN A 432 14.74 21.12 11.07
C ASN A 432 15.30 21.06 12.48
N ARG A 433 15.82 19.90 12.89
CA ARG A 433 16.66 19.79 14.09
C ARG A 433 18.16 19.91 13.79
N HIS A 434 18.62 19.34 12.67
CA HIS A 434 20.05 19.26 12.34
C HIS A 434 20.36 19.42 10.85
N THR A 435 19.35 19.68 10.02
CA THR A 435 19.47 19.78 8.57
C THR A 435 18.88 21.11 8.09
N PRO A 436 19.46 21.75 7.06
CA PRO A 436 18.98 23.02 6.56
C PRO A 436 17.95 22.85 5.43
N LEU A 437 17.04 21.87 5.51
CA LEU A 437 16.09 21.56 4.44
C LEU A 437 14.73 22.17 4.77
N ASP A 438 14.18 23.04 3.93
CA ASP A 438 12.94 23.76 4.26
C ASP A 438 11.67 22.98 3.83
N ASN A 439 11.72 22.26 2.71
CA ASN A 439 10.60 21.51 2.14
C ASN A 439 11.08 20.28 1.35
N ILE A 440 10.16 19.44 0.86
CA ILE A 440 10.46 18.27 0.01
C ILE A 440 9.44 18.15 -1.13
N ASP A 441 9.91 17.82 -2.32
CA ASP A 441 9.10 17.58 -3.51
C ASP A 441 9.65 16.37 -4.28
N VAL A 442 8.82 15.35 -4.50
CA VAL A 442 9.23 14.05 -5.03
C VAL A 442 8.33 13.63 -6.18
N LEU A 443 8.94 13.14 -7.25
CA LEU A 443 8.29 12.38 -8.30
C LEU A 443 9.16 11.17 -8.66
N ALA A 444 8.59 9.98 -8.50
CA ALA A 444 9.28 8.73 -8.78
C ALA A 444 8.35 7.68 -9.38
N ASP A 445 8.90 6.80 -10.21
CA ASP A 445 8.24 5.63 -10.76
C ASP A 445 9.00 4.35 -10.41
N ILE A 446 8.26 3.27 -10.14
CA ILE A 446 8.78 1.91 -9.99
C ILE A 446 8.14 1.04 -11.05
N ARG A 447 8.95 0.46 -11.93
CA ARG A 447 8.50 -0.42 -13.03
C ARG A 447 9.37 -1.67 -13.07
N ASP A 448 8.76 -2.83 -12.84
CA ASP A 448 9.42 -4.14 -12.89
C ASP A 448 10.69 -4.23 -12.02
N GLY A 449 10.72 -3.48 -10.91
CA GLY A 449 11.85 -3.39 -9.98
C GLY A 449 12.90 -2.32 -10.31
N VAL A 450 12.77 -1.60 -11.43
CA VAL A 450 13.55 -0.39 -11.73
C VAL A 450 12.90 0.80 -11.04
N ILE A 451 13.68 1.58 -10.29
CA ILE A 451 13.23 2.82 -9.65
C ILE A 451 13.80 3.99 -10.43
N ASP A 452 12.93 4.87 -10.94
CA ASP A 452 13.28 6.09 -11.63
C ASP A 452 12.81 7.29 -10.80
N VAL A 453 13.75 8.00 -10.18
CA VAL A 453 13.50 9.21 -9.41
C VAL A 453 13.68 10.39 -10.35
N HIS A 454 12.56 10.86 -10.93
CA HIS A 454 12.54 12.00 -11.85
C HIS A 454 13.06 13.26 -11.17
N HIS A 455 12.58 13.51 -9.96
CA HIS A 455 13.13 14.53 -9.09
C HIS A 455 12.85 14.23 -7.61
N LEU A 456 13.82 14.59 -6.78
CA LEU A 456 13.74 14.71 -5.34
C LEU A 456 14.39 16.06 -5.00
N ASN A 457 13.56 17.06 -4.74
CA ASN A 457 14.00 18.43 -4.54
C ASN A 457 13.77 18.86 -3.09
N PHE A 458 14.70 19.64 -2.56
CA PHE A 458 14.57 20.29 -1.27
C PHE A 458 14.94 21.77 -1.40
N ALA A 459 14.12 22.66 -0.83
CA ALA A 459 14.48 24.06 -0.64
C ALA A 459 15.50 24.21 0.50
N VAL A 460 16.45 25.13 0.35
CA VAL A 460 17.48 25.45 1.35
C VAL A 460 17.65 26.97 1.40
N GLY A 461 16.89 27.63 2.27
CA GLY A 461 16.73 29.08 2.24
C GLY A 461 16.16 29.56 0.91
N SER A 462 16.92 30.39 0.18
CA SER A 462 16.56 30.82 -1.17
C SER A 462 17.19 29.97 -2.29
N GLY A 463 17.88 28.88 -1.93
CA GLY A 463 18.46 27.91 -2.86
C GLY A 463 17.66 26.62 -2.95
N THR A 464 18.12 25.70 -3.80
CA THR A 464 17.49 24.40 -4.02
C THR A 464 18.55 23.31 -4.15
N LEU A 465 18.35 22.19 -3.46
CA LEU A 465 19.04 20.93 -3.69
C LEU A 465 18.14 20.10 -4.58
N ALA A 466 18.51 19.93 -5.85
CA ALA A 466 17.75 19.15 -6.82
C ALA A 466 18.46 17.83 -7.06
N SER A 467 17.76 16.71 -6.93
CA SER A 467 18.35 15.40 -7.17
C SER A 467 17.50 14.54 -8.08
N ASN A 468 18.14 13.65 -8.82
CA ASN A 468 17.52 12.63 -9.65
C ASN A 468 18.34 11.34 -9.58
N GLY A 469 17.76 10.24 -10.01
CA GLY A 469 18.53 9.03 -10.16
C GLY A 469 17.73 7.81 -10.59
N THR A 470 18.46 6.82 -11.09
CA THR A 470 17.89 5.54 -11.54
C THR A 470 18.55 4.40 -10.78
N PHE A 471 17.74 3.47 -10.30
CA PHE A 471 18.17 2.27 -9.58
C PHE A 471 17.70 1.04 -10.36
N THR A 472 18.63 0.27 -10.91
CA THR A 472 18.35 -0.87 -11.78
C THR A 472 18.76 -2.18 -11.08
N PRO A 473 17.90 -3.21 -11.07
CA PRO A 473 18.26 -4.54 -10.59
C PRO A 473 19.53 -5.08 -11.28
N HIS A 474 20.52 -5.52 -10.49
CA HIS A 474 21.75 -6.14 -10.98
C HIS A 474 22.09 -7.38 -10.14
N GLY A 475 21.53 -8.54 -10.52
CA GLY A 475 21.62 -9.77 -9.72
C GLY A 475 20.91 -9.58 -8.36
N ASP A 476 21.64 -9.82 -7.27
CA ASP A 476 21.18 -9.57 -5.90
C ASP A 476 21.46 -8.13 -5.41
N ALA A 477 22.06 -7.30 -6.25
CA ALA A 477 22.41 -5.91 -5.98
C ALA A 477 21.61 -4.93 -6.86
N VAL A 478 21.86 -3.64 -6.67
CA VAL A 478 21.30 -2.55 -7.45
C VAL A 478 22.44 -1.74 -8.05
N GLU A 479 22.36 -1.46 -9.35
CA GLU A 479 23.15 -0.43 -10.01
C GLU A 479 22.42 0.91 -9.87
N ALA A 480 23.08 1.91 -9.31
CA ALA A 480 22.51 3.23 -9.07
C ALA A 480 23.27 4.31 -9.84
N GLN A 481 22.53 5.23 -10.45
CA GLN A 481 23.04 6.44 -11.08
C GLN A 481 22.33 7.61 -10.42
N ILE A 482 23.07 8.48 -9.73
CA ILE A 482 22.54 9.55 -8.90
C ILE A 482 23.20 10.86 -9.31
N GLY A 483 22.38 11.88 -9.56
CA GLY A 483 22.81 13.26 -9.80
C GLY A 483 22.21 14.19 -8.76
N ILE A 484 23.02 15.09 -8.21
CA ILE A 484 22.58 16.11 -7.25
C ILE A 484 23.16 17.46 -7.64
N ASP A 485 22.28 18.42 -7.89
CA ASP A 485 22.60 19.81 -8.17
C ASP A 485 22.33 20.69 -6.96
N LEU A 486 23.36 21.44 -6.55
CA LEU A 486 23.26 22.48 -5.53
C LEU A 486 23.08 23.82 -6.26
N VAL A 487 21.86 24.35 -6.23
CA VAL A 487 21.51 25.58 -6.95
C VAL A 487 21.38 26.73 -5.95
N ARG A 488 22.35 27.65 -5.99
CA ARG A 488 22.37 28.89 -5.19
C ARG A 488 22.11 28.68 -3.70
N ILE A 489 22.80 27.73 -3.08
CA ILE A 489 22.64 27.46 -1.65
C ILE A 489 23.28 28.59 -0.84
N ASN A 490 22.56 29.09 0.17
CA ASN A 490 23.07 30.16 1.03
C ASN A 490 23.92 29.56 2.16
N LEU A 491 25.15 30.03 2.28
CA LEU A 491 26.07 29.61 3.34
C LEU A 491 25.49 29.87 4.73
N SER A 492 24.77 30.98 4.92
CA SER A 492 24.15 31.35 6.20
C SER A 492 23.20 30.28 6.72
N ARG A 493 22.42 29.65 5.85
CA ARG A 493 21.51 28.56 6.21
C ARG A 493 22.24 27.30 6.62
N LEU A 494 23.31 26.94 5.91
CA LEU A 494 24.14 25.81 6.29
C LEU A 494 24.82 26.04 7.65
N MET A 495 25.36 27.24 7.88
CA MET A 495 26.08 27.57 9.11
C MET A 495 25.15 27.60 10.34
N GLN A 496 23.90 28.08 10.18
CA GLN A 496 22.88 28.00 11.22
C GLN A 496 22.61 26.55 11.66
N ALA A 497 22.52 25.61 10.72
CA ALA A 497 22.35 24.20 11.03
C ALA A 497 23.58 23.59 11.73
N ALA A 498 24.78 24.10 11.44
CA ALA A 498 26.04 23.64 12.05
C ALA A 498 26.38 24.28 13.41
N GLY A 499 25.65 25.33 13.85
CA GLY A 499 25.80 25.95 15.17
C GLY A 499 26.16 27.45 15.15
N LYS A 500 26.99 27.91 16.11
CA LYS A 500 27.33 29.33 16.39
C LYS A 500 28.20 30.02 15.32
N PHE A 501 28.06 29.65 14.05
CA PHE A 501 28.81 30.23 12.96
C PHE A 501 27.91 31.16 12.15
N GLU A 502 28.42 32.34 11.81
CA GLU A 502 27.77 33.23 10.85
C GLU A 502 28.63 33.28 9.58
N GLY A 503 27.96 33.36 8.44
CA GLY A 503 28.62 33.57 7.17
C GLY A 503 27.59 33.81 6.07
N ASN A 504 27.92 34.68 5.14
CA ASN A 504 27.14 34.97 3.95
C ASN A 504 27.88 34.46 2.72
N GLY A 505 27.14 34.19 1.65
CA GLY A 505 27.68 33.70 0.40
C GLY A 505 26.72 32.72 -0.25
N VAL A 506 26.84 32.60 -1.57
CA VAL A 506 26.03 31.67 -2.37
C VAL A 506 27.00 30.72 -3.04
N PHE A 507 26.81 29.41 -2.84
CA PHE A 507 27.58 28.39 -3.52
C PHE A 507 26.68 27.51 -4.40
N GLY A 508 27.27 27.02 -5.47
CA GLY A 508 26.66 26.07 -6.40
C GLY A 508 27.55 24.84 -6.54
N GLY A 509 26.98 23.74 -7.01
CA GLY A 509 27.70 22.49 -7.09
C GLY A 509 26.96 21.39 -7.82
N HIS A 510 27.69 20.36 -8.20
CA HIS A 510 27.17 19.13 -8.76
C HIS A 510 27.86 17.93 -8.11
N LEU A 511 27.09 16.91 -7.77
CA LEU A 511 27.55 15.62 -7.29
C LEU A 511 26.98 14.55 -8.21
N ALA A 512 27.83 13.63 -8.63
CA ALA A 512 27.44 12.49 -9.44
C ALA A 512 28.01 11.21 -8.83
N ILE A 513 27.18 10.17 -8.72
CA ILE A 513 27.57 8.85 -8.22
C ILE A 513 26.99 7.79 -9.14
N HIS A 514 27.85 6.91 -9.63
CA HIS A 514 27.48 5.69 -10.33
C HIS A 514 28.08 4.52 -9.56
N GLY A 515 27.29 3.56 -9.10
CA GLY A 515 27.84 2.44 -8.33
C GLY A 515 26.87 1.27 -8.17
N THR A 516 27.42 0.12 -7.79
CA THR A 516 26.66 -1.11 -7.55
C THR A 516 26.75 -1.54 -6.09
N GLY A 517 25.61 -1.85 -5.47
CA GLY A 517 25.60 -2.34 -4.09
C GLY A 517 24.24 -2.88 -3.65
N THR A 518 24.23 -3.58 -2.53
CA THR A 518 23.00 -4.09 -1.91
C THR A 518 22.37 -3.09 -0.94
N SER A 519 23.03 -1.97 -0.64
CA SER A 519 22.58 -0.91 0.26
C SER A 519 23.13 0.45 -0.19
N LEU A 520 22.64 1.55 0.37
CA LEU A 520 23.15 2.89 0.04
C LEU A 520 24.63 3.03 0.40
N ALA A 521 25.05 2.51 1.55
CA ALA A 521 26.47 2.45 1.92
C ALA A 521 27.30 1.65 0.91
N GLY A 522 26.79 0.50 0.45
CA GLY A 522 27.48 -0.34 -0.55
C GLY A 522 27.59 0.32 -1.93
N ILE A 523 26.55 1.03 -2.37
CA ILE A 523 26.56 1.78 -3.63
C ILE A 523 27.65 2.84 -3.63
N VAL A 524 27.76 3.62 -2.55
CA VAL A 524 28.79 4.68 -2.43
C VAL A 524 30.18 4.07 -2.25
N ALA A 525 30.32 3.00 -1.45
CA ALA A 525 31.59 2.32 -1.21
C ALA A 525 32.18 1.66 -2.47
N ASN A 526 31.36 1.31 -3.46
CA ASN A 526 31.78 0.74 -4.73
C ASN A 526 31.59 1.73 -5.90
N GLY A 527 31.27 2.99 -5.61
CA GLY A 527 30.87 3.97 -6.60
C GLY A 527 32.03 4.75 -7.21
N ASP A 528 31.79 5.26 -8.41
CA ASP A 528 32.61 6.20 -9.15
C ASP A 528 31.82 7.50 -9.41
N GLY A 529 32.52 8.57 -9.75
CA GLY A 529 31.93 9.88 -10.08
C GLY A 529 32.72 11.02 -9.45
N GLY A 530 32.05 11.92 -8.74
CA GLY A 530 32.72 12.97 -8.01
C GLY A 530 31.82 14.11 -7.55
N MET A 531 32.43 15.05 -6.84
CA MET A 531 31.80 16.26 -6.32
C MET A 531 32.56 17.48 -6.82
N THR A 532 31.83 18.47 -7.30
CA THR A 532 32.36 19.78 -7.67
C THR A 532 31.49 20.87 -7.07
N VAL A 533 32.05 21.70 -6.19
CA VAL A 533 31.37 22.79 -5.48
C VAL A 533 32.20 24.06 -5.58
N ALA A 534 31.56 25.19 -5.84
CA ALA A 534 32.22 26.48 -5.91
C ALA A 534 31.35 27.61 -5.35
N LEU A 535 32.00 28.63 -4.79
CA LEU A 535 31.37 29.90 -4.44
C LEU A 535 30.97 30.63 -5.72
N ASP A 536 29.67 30.86 -5.88
CA ASP A 536 29.05 31.54 -7.02
C ASP A 536 29.14 33.06 -6.84
N GLN A 537 28.73 33.55 -5.66
CA GLN A 537 28.80 34.97 -5.29
C GLN A 537 29.57 35.13 -3.99
N GLY A 538 30.51 36.10 -3.98
CA GLY A 538 31.33 36.44 -2.82
C GLY A 538 30.48 36.70 -1.57
N GLY A 539 31.10 36.53 -0.41
CA GLY A 539 30.41 36.65 0.87
C GLY A 539 31.36 36.94 2.02
N ASP A 540 30.92 36.69 3.25
CA ASP A 540 31.71 36.86 4.47
C ASP A 540 31.63 35.60 5.32
N ILE A 541 32.65 35.31 6.10
CA ILE A 541 32.61 34.27 7.13
C ILE A 541 33.05 34.87 8.46
N SER A 542 32.38 34.51 9.53
CA SER A 542 32.80 34.89 10.87
C SER A 542 34.18 34.30 11.14
N ALA A 543 35.08 35.11 11.69
CA ALA A 543 36.45 34.76 12.06
C ALA A 543 36.51 33.85 13.31
N VAL A 544 35.52 32.96 13.49
CA VAL A 544 35.37 32.04 14.64
C VAL A 544 36.14 30.73 14.43
N LEU A 545 36.73 30.50 13.25
CA LEU A 545 37.64 29.38 12.99
C LEU A 545 38.82 29.22 13.99
N PRO A 546 39.31 30.24 14.71
CA PRO A 546 40.36 30.07 15.73
C PRO A 546 39.91 29.43 17.06
N ASP A 547 38.60 29.33 17.36
CA ASP A 547 38.15 28.80 18.68
C ASP A 547 38.18 27.27 18.75
N LEU A 548 38.08 26.58 17.60
CA LEU A 548 38.26 25.13 17.50
C LEU A 548 39.74 24.70 17.59
N LEU A 549 40.67 25.65 17.46
CA LEU A 549 42.12 25.40 17.48
C LEU A 549 42.77 25.68 18.85
N GLY A 550 41.98 26.06 19.87
CA GLY A 550 42.50 26.32 21.22
C GLY A 550 43.50 27.48 21.31
N LEU A 551 43.57 28.34 20.30
CA LEU A 551 44.48 29.49 20.24
C LEU A 551 43.77 30.74 20.78
N GLU A 552 43.53 30.77 22.09
CA GLU A 552 42.86 31.88 22.79
C GLU A 552 43.69 33.18 22.88
N LEU A 553 44.92 33.20 22.37
CA LEU A 553 45.85 34.31 22.63
C LEU A 553 45.57 35.57 21.77
N GLY A 554 44.89 35.46 20.63
CA GLY A 554 44.69 36.60 19.71
C GLY A 554 43.39 37.40 19.88
N LYS A 555 42.30 36.73 20.28
CA LYS A 555 40.94 37.33 20.28
C LYS A 555 40.65 38.23 21.49
N ALA A 556 41.32 37.99 22.61
CA ALA A 556 41.22 38.84 23.79
C ALA A 556 41.78 40.25 23.50
N LEU A 557 42.82 40.38 22.67
CA LEU A 557 43.43 41.67 22.34
C LEU A 557 42.61 42.49 21.33
N LEU A 558 41.98 41.81 20.35
CA LEU A 558 41.21 42.46 19.27
C LEU A 558 39.82 42.94 19.73
N SER A 559 39.19 42.23 20.65
CA SER A 559 37.89 42.62 21.22
C SER A 559 37.98 43.90 22.07
N ILE A 560 39.16 44.18 22.64
CA ILE A 560 39.45 45.42 23.40
C ILE A 560 39.57 46.64 22.46
N LEU A 561 39.82 46.43 21.16
CA LEU A 561 40.01 47.48 20.15
C LEU A 561 38.76 47.77 19.29
N GLY A 562 37.64 47.07 19.53
CA GLY A 562 36.35 47.34 18.86
C GLY A 562 36.28 46.97 17.37
N LEU A 563 37.15 46.10 16.87
CA LEU A 563 37.15 45.66 15.47
C LEU A 563 36.20 44.46 15.25
N PRO A 564 35.32 44.48 14.23
CA PRO A 564 34.39 43.38 13.95
C PRO A 564 35.12 42.12 13.45
N GLY A 565 34.79 40.95 14.01
CA GLY A 565 35.42 39.66 13.70
C GLY A 565 34.83 38.91 12.49
N LYS A 566 34.65 39.59 11.35
CA LYS A 566 34.21 38.94 10.09
C LYS A 566 35.26 39.15 9.02
N THR A 567 35.59 38.08 8.28
CA THR A 567 36.54 38.14 7.17
C THR A 567 35.81 37.81 5.87
N ASP A 568 36.04 38.62 4.84
CA ASP A 568 35.45 38.41 3.51
C ASP A 568 35.88 37.06 2.93
N LEU A 569 34.91 36.22 2.55
CA LEU A 569 35.13 35.01 1.78
C LEU A 569 35.18 35.38 0.28
N LYS A 570 36.39 35.34 -0.29
CA LYS A 570 36.64 35.70 -1.69
C LYS A 570 36.45 34.52 -2.63
N CYS A 571 36.78 33.30 -2.18
CA CYS A 571 36.73 32.10 -2.99
C CYS A 571 36.55 30.86 -2.12
N MET A 572 35.73 29.92 -2.59
CA MET A 572 35.68 28.57 -2.05
C MET A 572 35.48 27.61 -3.21
N ILE A 573 36.34 26.60 -3.33
CA ILE A 573 36.29 25.58 -4.39
C ILE A 573 36.60 24.23 -3.76
N ALA A 574 35.80 23.22 -4.11
CA ALA A 574 36.06 21.83 -3.79
C ALA A 574 35.77 20.99 -5.05
N ASP A 575 36.80 20.34 -5.59
CA ASP A 575 36.72 19.42 -6.73
C ASP A 575 37.36 18.09 -6.33
N MET A 576 36.54 17.06 -6.22
CA MET A 576 36.90 15.79 -5.60
C MET A 576 36.36 14.61 -6.43
N PRO A 577 37.20 13.92 -7.22
CA PRO A 577 36.78 12.70 -7.93
C PRO A 577 36.54 11.55 -6.96
N LEU A 578 35.46 10.80 -7.19
CA LEU A 578 35.16 9.56 -6.52
C LEU A 578 35.60 8.39 -7.41
N ARG A 579 36.46 7.52 -6.90
CA ARG A 579 36.92 6.32 -7.60
C ARG A 579 36.85 5.11 -6.67
N GLN A 580 36.03 4.13 -7.02
CA GLN A 580 35.84 2.90 -6.25
C GLN A 580 35.65 3.16 -4.74
N GLY A 581 34.78 4.11 -4.40
CA GLY A 581 34.48 4.50 -3.02
C GLY A 581 35.51 5.40 -2.32
N ILE A 582 36.57 5.83 -3.00
CA ILE A 582 37.55 6.78 -2.47
C ILE A 582 37.30 8.15 -3.10
N LEU A 583 36.89 9.12 -2.29
CA LEU A 583 36.72 10.52 -2.69
C LEU A 583 38.04 11.26 -2.45
N ASP A 584 38.80 11.47 -3.52
CA ASP A 584 40.14 12.05 -3.48
C ASP A 584 40.08 13.57 -3.72
N THR A 585 40.95 14.35 -3.08
CA THR A 585 40.96 15.81 -3.27
C THR A 585 41.84 16.21 -4.43
N ARG A 586 41.22 16.62 -5.54
CA ARG A 586 41.95 17.24 -6.65
C ARG A 586 42.22 18.71 -6.37
N THR A 587 41.22 19.44 -5.88
CA THR A 587 41.35 20.85 -5.52
C THR A 587 40.45 21.16 -4.35
N PHE A 588 41.03 21.68 -3.27
CA PHE A 588 40.28 22.30 -2.18
C PHE A 588 40.97 23.61 -1.82
N LEU A 589 40.26 24.72 -1.99
CA LEU A 589 40.78 26.05 -1.77
C LEU A 589 39.71 26.92 -1.11
N ILE A 590 40.07 27.56 -0.01
CA ILE A 590 39.30 28.62 0.62
C ILE A 590 40.18 29.85 0.68
N GLU A 591 39.69 30.97 0.17
CA GLU A 591 40.42 32.23 0.16
C GLU A 591 39.58 33.29 0.85
N THR A 592 40.14 33.88 1.89
CA THR A 592 39.55 34.99 2.62
C THR A 592 40.37 36.28 2.41
N GLY A 593 39.93 37.39 2.99
CA GLY A 593 40.72 38.63 3.04
C GLY A 593 42.09 38.43 3.69
N ASP A 594 42.15 37.68 4.79
CA ASP A 594 43.34 37.57 5.64
C ASP A 594 44.17 36.30 5.37
N THR A 595 43.52 35.23 4.90
CA THR A 595 44.12 33.89 4.82
C THR A 595 43.78 33.14 3.54
N ARG A 596 44.63 32.18 3.20
CA ARG A 596 44.41 31.20 2.13
C ARG A 596 44.58 29.80 2.71
N THR A 597 43.55 28.99 2.63
CA THR A 597 43.56 27.60 3.09
C THR A 597 43.49 26.65 1.89
N VAL A 598 44.42 25.70 1.84
CA VAL A 598 44.45 24.61 0.84
C VAL A 598 44.25 23.29 1.57
N GLY A 599 43.44 22.42 0.98
CA GLY A 599 43.16 21.09 1.51
C GLY A 599 43.74 20.00 0.63
N LYS A 600 44.25 18.94 1.25
CA LYS A 600 44.70 17.71 0.57
C LYS A 600 44.31 16.50 1.39
N GLY A 601 43.94 15.42 0.74
CA GLY A 601 43.55 14.17 1.40
C GLY A 601 42.40 13.47 0.70
N SER A 602 41.86 12.46 1.37
CA SER A 602 40.80 11.62 0.82
C SER A 602 39.81 11.16 1.90
N LEU A 603 38.59 10.85 1.47
CA LEU A 603 37.60 10.14 2.26
C LEU A 603 37.43 8.74 1.66
N ASP A 604 37.46 7.69 2.49
CA ASP A 604 37.27 6.32 2.05
C ASP A 604 35.95 5.78 2.60
N PHE A 605 34.96 5.62 1.72
CA PHE A 605 33.62 5.14 2.08
C PHE A 605 33.57 3.62 2.30
N ARG A 606 34.60 2.87 1.87
CA ARG A 606 34.68 1.42 2.06
C ARG A 606 34.94 1.07 3.52
N ASN A 607 35.77 1.87 4.20
CA ASN A 607 36.10 1.71 5.61
C ASN A 607 35.53 2.85 6.50
N ASN A 608 34.82 3.81 5.91
CA ASN A 608 34.26 5.00 6.57
C ASN A 608 35.34 5.82 7.32
N THR A 609 36.46 6.09 6.65
CA THR A 609 37.57 6.88 7.21
C THR A 609 37.79 8.20 6.47
N ILE A 610 38.40 9.15 7.16
CA ILE A 610 38.89 10.41 6.60
C ILE A 610 40.38 10.53 6.93
N ASP A 611 41.15 10.99 5.96
CA ASP A 611 42.52 11.45 6.14
C ASP A 611 42.71 12.73 5.33
N TYR A 612 42.72 13.86 6.03
CA TYR A 612 42.70 15.18 5.43
C TYR A 612 43.68 16.12 6.14
N ALA A 613 44.37 16.95 5.36
CA ALA A 613 45.25 17.99 5.85
C ALA A 613 44.81 19.35 5.30
N LEU A 614 44.59 20.31 6.20
CA LEU A 614 44.28 21.71 5.87
C LEU A 614 45.49 22.57 6.20
N MET A 615 46.06 23.22 5.19
CA MET A 615 47.20 24.12 5.32
C MET A 615 46.71 25.55 5.14
N THR A 616 46.92 26.42 6.13
CA THR A 616 46.49 27.82 6.08
C THR A 616 47.68 28.78 6.11
N ASP A 617 47.80 29.59 5.06
CA ASP A 617 48.78 30.66 4.93
C ASP A 617 48.12 32.03 5.16
N SER A 618 48.84 32.98 5.76
CA SER A 618 48.41 34.38 5.86
C SER A 618 48.72 35.16 4.58
N ARG A 619 47.84 36.06 4.14
CA ARG A 619 48.04 36.91 2.94
C ARG A 619 48.70 38.25 3.26
N HIS A 620 48.65 38.66 4.53
CA HIS A 620 49.21 39.90 5.04
C HIS A 620 50.12 39.61 6.23
N PHE A 621 51.09 40.50 6.49
CA PHE A 621 52.00 40.37 7.62
C PHE A 621 51.22 40.53 8.92
N ALA A 622 51.03 39.44 9.65
CA ALA A 622 50.40 39.45 10.97
C ALA A 622 51.45 39.08 12.02
N VAL A 623 51.69 39.98 12.98
CA VAL A 623 52.60 39.74 14.10
C VAL A 623 51.95 38.68 14.99
N GLY A 624 52.51 37.46 14.98
CA GLY A 624 51.97 36.30 15.72
C GLY A 624 51.07 35.35 14.92
N SER A 625 50.99 35.46 13.58
CA SER A 625 50.29 34.46 12.77
C SER A 625 51.12 33.19 12.62
N PHE A 626 50.62 32.08 13.14
CA PHE A 626 51.23 30.76 12.98
C PHE A 626 50.64 30.07 11.74
N PRO A 627 51.41 29.84 10.66
CA PRO A 627 51.00 28.90 9.62
C PRO A 627 50.91 27.51 10.25
N GLY A 628 49.73 26.91 10.20
CA GLY A 628 49.43 25.63 10.82
C GLY A 628 48.81 24.66 9.82
N THR A 629 49.30 23.43 9.84
CA THR A 629 48.62 22.30 9.20
C THR A 629 47.70 21.64 10.23
N LEU A 630 46.43 21.51 9.90
CA LEU A 630 45.42 20.79 10.68
C LEU A 630 45.15 19.43 10.03
N HIS A 631 45.35 18.35 10.78
CA HIS A 631 45.03 17.01 10.32
C HIS A 631 43.66 16.58 10.84
N ILE A 632 42.81 16.07 9.95
CA ILE A 632 41.50 15.49 10.24
C ILE A 632 41.61 14.02 9.86
N THR A 633 41.70 13.14 10.86
CA THR A 633 41.95 11.70 10.65
C THR A 633 40.98 10.83 11.43
N GLY A 634 40.82 9.57 11.02
CA GLY A 634 40.05 8.56 11.76
C GLY A 634 38.70 8.24 11.12
N LEU A 635 37.72 7.86 11.93
CA LEU A 635 36.40 7.45 11.45
C LEU A 635 35.54 8.66 11.08
N LEU A 636 34.81 8.61 9.95
CA LEU A 636 33.93 9.68 9.50
C LEU A 636 32.86 10.05 10.56
N LYS A 637 32.39 9.07 11.33
CA LYS A 637 31.40 9.27 12.40
C LYS A 637 31.95 10.08 13.58
N LYS A 638 33.26 10.05 13.82
CA LYS A 638 33.97 10.70 14.93
C LYS A 638 35.41 11.04 14.51
N PRO A 639 35.60 12.06 13.65
CA PRO A 639 36.94 12.42 13.19
C PRO A 639 37.75 13.03 14.35
N SER A 640 39.04 12.71 14.38
CA SER A 640 40.01 13.35 15.26
C SER A 640 40.62 14.55 14.54
N ILE A 641 40.69 15.69 15.23
CA ILE A 641 41.24 16.94 14.71
C ILE A 641 42.47 17.27 15.53
N THR A 642 43.65 17.24 14.91
CA THR A 642 44.93 17.49 15.60
C THR A 642 45.75 18.57 14.87
N PRO A 643 46.25 19.60 15.58
CA PRO A 643 47.27 20.49 15.05
C PRO A 643 48.59 19.74 14.83
N SER A 644 49.37 20.12 13.82
CA SER A 644 50.69 19.51 13.60
C SER A 644 51.63 19.73 14.80
N THR A 645 52.43 18.72 15.15
CA THR A 645 53.37 18.74 16.28
C THR A 645 54.63 19.56 16.02
N GLU A 646 54.95 19.87 14.75
CA GLU A 646 56.11 20.71 14.37
C GLU A 646 55.98 22.14 14.94
N THR A 647 54.74 22.62 15.07
CA THR A 647 54.39 23.92 15.68
C THR A 647 54.57 23.95 17.21
N ILE A 648 54.48 22.80 17.90
CA ILE A 648 54.63 22.75 19.37
C ILE A 648 56.13 22.70 19.76
N ALA A 649 56.98 22.05 18.95
CA ALA A 649 58.41 21.96 19.21
C ALA A 649 59.16 23.31 19.13
N ARG A 650 58.65 24.27 18.35
CA ARG A 650 59.22 25.62 18.25
C ARG A 650 58.76 26.58 19.36
N ALA A 651 57.78 26.20 20.19
CA ALA A 651 57.21 27.08 21.20
C ALA A 651 57.93 27.04 22.57
N VAL A 652 58.83 26.08 22.83
CA VAL A 652 59.45 25.88 24.15
C VAL A 652 60.98 26.15 24.16
N GLY A 653 61.55 26.63 23.05
CA GLY A 653 63.00 26.66 22.84
C GLY A 653 63.71 28.01 22.91
N SER A 654 63.20 29.03 23.61
CA SER A 654 63.93 30.32 23.67
C SER A 654 63.75 31.10 24.98
N VAL A 655 64.28 30.56 26.07
CA VAL A 655 64.78 31.36 27.19
C VAL A 655 66.07 30.71 27.69
N LEU A 656 67.10 31.53 27.93
CA LEU A 656 68.44 31.24 28.47
C LEU A 656 69.58 31.09 27.43
N LEU A 657 70.16 32.22 27.02
CA LEU A 657 71.50 32.69 27.46
C LEU A 657 71.86 34.00 26.72
N GLY A 658 72.39 34.97 27.45
CA GLY A 658 72.61 36.33 26.97
C GLY A 658 73.89 36.56 26.15
N VAL A 659 74.05 37.86 25.79
CA VAL A 659 75.24 38.58 25.31
C VAL A 659 75.39 38.73 23.77
N VAL A 660 75.02 39.94 23.33
CA VAL A 660 75.65 40.82 22.30
C VAL A 660 75.71 40.35 20.84
N THR A 661 74.87 40.95 19.99
CA THR A 661 75.23 41.73 18.77
C THR A 661 73.96 42.22 18.06
N PRO A 662 73.84 43.50 17.63
CA PRO A 662 72.71 43.97 16.84
C PRO A 662 73.11 44.00 15.36
N VAL A 663 72.94 42.89 14.64
CA VAL A 663 73.06 42.89 13.17
C VAL A 663 71.98 42.00 12.56
N ALA A 664 71.01 42.68 11.94
CA ALA A 664 70.22 42.29 10.77
C ALA A 664 69.83 40.81 10.62
N LEU A 665 68.62 40.48 11.06
CA LEU A 665 67.78 39.50 10.37
C LEU A 665 66.60 40.26 9.75
N LEU A 666 66.80 40.72 8.52
CA LEU A 666 65.69 41.04 7.62
C LEU A 666 64.87 39.74 7.45
N PRO A 667 63.54 39.76 7.67
CA PRO A 667 62.74 38.65 7.16
C PRO A 667 62.87 38.69 5.64
N THR A 668 63.32 37.59 5.06
CA THR A 668 63.27 37.36 3.61
C THR A 668 61.81 37.44 3.18
N ILE A 669 61.42 38.61 2.67
CA ILE A 669 60.15 38.85 2.01
C ILE A 669 60.21 38.07 0.69
N GLU A 670 59.66 36.86 0.69
CA GLU A 670 59.21 36.25 -0.56
C GLU A 670 57.95 37.00 -0.99
N ALA A 671 58.16 38.08 -1.75
CA ALA A 671 57.13 38.76 -2.50
C ALA A 671 56.63 37.82 -3.61
N GLY A 672 55.73 36.91 -3.26
CA GLY A 672 55.03 36.01 -4.17
C GLY A 672 54.01 36.74 -5.02
N VAL A 673 54.45 37.61 -5.93
CA VAL A 673 53.60 38.25 -6.95
C VAL A 673 53.62 37.44 -8.24
N GLY A 674 52.89 36.34 -8.25
CA GLY A 674 52.42 35.69 -9.49
C GLY A 674 51.14 36.38 -9.97
N LYS A 675 51.13 36.89 -11.20
CA LYS A 675 50.06 37.72 -11.80
C LYS A 675 48.73 37.00 -12.09
N GLN A 676 48.44 35.87 -11.44
CA GLN A 676 47.12 35.22 -11.48
C GLN A 676 46.78 34.66 -10.09
N SER A 677 45.60 34.97 -9.57
CA SER A 677 45.16 34.38 -8.30
C SER A 677 44.97 32.88 -8.47
N LEU A 678 45.44 32.08 -7.50
CA LEU A 678 45.26 30.62 -7.50
C LEU A 678 43.78 30.24 -7.61
N CYS A 679 42.88 31.03 -7.02
CA CYS A 679 41.45 30.86 -7.19
C CYS A 679 41.02 30.98 -8.67
N ALA A 680 41.53 31.96 -9.43
CA ALA A 680 41.18 32.09 -10.84
C ALA A 680 41.70 30.92 -11.70
N GLN A 681 42.82 30.30 -11.33
CA GLN A 681 43.32 29.08 -11.96
C GLN A 681 42.44 27.88 -11.60
N ALA A 682 42.18 27.66 -10.32
CA ALA A 682 41.33 26.59 -9.82
C ALA A 682 39.90 26.62 -10.41
N ILE A 683 39.30 27.80 -10.59
CA ILE A 683 37.99 27.94 -11.26
C ILE A 683 38.06 27.48 -12.71
N ARG A 684 39.10 27.87 -13.46
CA ARG A 684 39.26 27.46 -14.87
C ARG A 684 39.49 25.96 -15.00
N ASP A 685 40.34 25.40 -14.15
CA ASP A 685 40.64 23.96 -14.17
C ASP A 685 39.38 23.15 -13.86
N MET A 686 38.61 23.57 -12.86
CA MET A 686 37.31 23.00 -12.52
C MET A 686 36.28 23.14 -13.65
N GLN A 687 36.20 24.30 -14.33
CA GLN A 687 35.29 24.50 -15.45
C GLN A 687 35.64 23.65 -16.67
N ASN A 688 36.94 23.40 -16.90
CA ASN A 688 37.42 22.62 -18.03
C ASN A 688 37.33 21.11 -17.80
N ASN A 689 37.53 20.63 -16.56
CA ASN A 689 37.55 19.21 -16.23
C ASN A 689 36.97 18.95 -14.81
N PRO A 690 35.67 19.17 -14.60
CA PRO A 690 35.03 18.99 -13.30
C PRO A 690 35.07 17.52 -12.85
N ALA A 691 35.39 17.26 -11.59
CA ALA A 691 35.42 15.91 -11.02
C ALA A 691 34.07 15.20 -11.07
N SER A 692 32.97 15.93 -10.93
CA SER A 692 31.61 15.42 -11.04
C SER A 692 31.15 15.19 -12.50
N GLY A 693 31.99 15.50 -13.49
CA GLY A 693 31.63 15.44 -14.91
C GLY A 693 30.81 16.63 -15.42
N GLN A 694 30.30 17.48 -14.52
CA GLN A 694 29.58 18.72 -14.87
C GLN A 694 30.14 19.92 -14.12
N ALA A 695 30.28 21.04 -14.81
CA ALA A 695 30.71 22.28 -14.17
C ALA A 695 29.56 22.84 -13.32
N PRO A 696 29.84 23.42 -12.14
CA PRO A 696 28.81 23.96 -11.27
C PRO A 696 28.03 25.09 -11.96
N ILE A 697 26.70 25.04 -11.89
CA ILE A 697 25.82 26.04 -12.50
C ILE A 697 25.74 27.27 -11.59
N ALA A 698 26.57 28.25 -11.89
CA ALA A 698 26.55 29.59 -11.31
C ALA A 698 25.37 30.41 -11.85
N GLY A 699 24.44 30.80 -10.97
CA GLY A 699 23.58 31.97 -11.13
C GLY A 699 22.48 32.02 -12.20
N ARG A 700 22.18 30.99 -13.01
CA ARG A 700 21.01 31.03 -13.92
C ARG A 700 20.02 29.90 -13.63
N PRO A 701 18.71 30.20 -13.44
CA PRO A 701 17.70 29.17 -13.56
C PRO A 701 17.88 28.55 -14.94
N GLN A 702 18.03 27.22 -15.01
CA GLN A 702 17.81 26.56 -16.28
C GLN A 702 16.41 27.01 -16.75
N PRO A 703 16.25 27.50 -17.99
CA PRO A 703 14.92 27.59 -18.53
C PRO A 703 14.35 26.17 -18.40
N ARG A 704 13.24 26.04 -17.66
CA ARG A 704 12.39 24.84 -17.71
C ARG A 704 12.44 24.39 -19.15
N ARG A 705 12.90 23.16 -19.42
CA ARG A 705 12.70 22.54 -20.73
C ARG A 705 11.19 22.44 -20.91
N HIS A 706 10.57 23.55 -21.30
CA HIS A 706 9.34 23.51 -22.05
C HIS A 706 9.71 22.74 -23.30
N HIS A 707 9.12 21.56 -23.44
CA HIS A 707 8.95 20.92 -24.73
C HIS A 707 8.11 21.86 -25.60
N GLY A 708 8.73 22.95 -26.07
CA GLY A 708 8.19 23.88 -27.02
C GLY A 708 8.23 23.21 -28.39
N ALA A 709 7.04 23.01 -28.96
CA ALA A 709 6.85 22.56 -30.31
C ALA A 709 7.68 23.40 -31.31
N ALA A 710 8.66 22.79 -31.96
CA ALA A 710 9.34 23.38 -33.10
C ALA A 710 8.73 22.85 -34.40
N ARG A 711 8.11 23.77 -35.17
CA ARG A 711 7.70 23.57 -36.56
C ARG A 711 8.92 23.39 -37.47
N HIS A 712 8.80 22.42 -38.37
CA HIS A 712 9.46 22.25 -39.68
C HIS A 712 10.95 22.63 -39.86
N GLY A 713 11.79 21.60 -39.97
CA GLY A 713 13.09 21.62 -40.66
C GLY A 713 13.49 20.19 -41.05
N LYS A 714 13.88 19.97 -42.31
CA LYS A 714 14.06 18.65 -42.95
C LYS A 714 15.17 17.80 -42.35
N ALA A 715 14.81 16.53 -42.13
CA ALA A 715 15.57 15.27 -42.08
C ALA A 715 17.12 15.28 -42.10
N ALA A 716 17.68 14.68 -41.04
CA ALA A 716 18.82 13.76 -41.13
C ALA A 716 18.62 12.63 -40.09
N GLN A 717 18.72 11.38 -40.55
CA GLN A 717 18.47 10.15 -39.80
C GLN A 717 19.51 9.90 -38.70
N ALA A 718 19.04 9.48 -37.52
CA ALA A 718 19.80 8.65 -36.59
C ALA A 718 18.83 7.67 -35.91
N THR A 719 19.20 6.39 -35.97
CA THR A 719 18.50 5.20 -35.49
C THR A 719 18.54 5.08 -33.97
N GLY A 720 17.38 4.88 -33.33
CA GLY A 720 17.26 4.55 -31.91
C GLY A 720 15.87 4.02 -31.61
N ALA A 721 15.80 2.79 -31.08
CA ALA A 721 14.59 2.02 -30.84
C ALA A 721 13.68 2.65 -29.78
N GLY A 722 12.36 2.48 -29.94
CA GLY A 722 11.43 2.49 -28.81
C GLY A 722 10.43 3.64 -28.66
N GLN A 723 10.11 4.42 -29.70
CA GLN A 723 8.96 5.33 -29.64
C GLN A 723 7.89 4.98 -30.68
N LEU A 724 6.68 4.71 -30.20
CA LEU A 724 5.47 4.49 -31.00
C LEU A 724 5.33 5.60 -32.06
N SER A 725 5.08 5.20 -33.30
CA SER A 725 4.96 6.13 -34.42
C SER A 725 3.78 7.09 -34.23
N ALA A 726 3.83 8.25 -34.90
CA ALA A 726 2.71 9.19 -34.90
C ALA A 726 1.41 8.56 -35.45
N ALA A 727 1.53 7.59 -36.37
CA ALA A 727 0.41 6.81 -36.88
C ALA A 727 -0.16 5.85 -35.81
N GLU A 728 0.68 5.21 -35.00
CA GLU A 728 0.23 4.37 -33.87
C GLU A 728 -0.41 5.20 -32.77
N ARG A 729 0.15 6.37 -32.43
CA ARG A 729 -0.48 7.29 -31.47
C ARG A 729 -1.79 7.87 -31.99
N ALA A 730 -1.91 8.12 -33.31
CA ALA A 730 -3.16 8.55 -33.92
C ALA A 730 -4.19 7.42 -33.93
N ARG A 731 -3.76 6.17 -34.17
CA ARG A 731 -4.61 4.99 -34.10
C ARG A 731 -5.10 4.73 -32.68
N ILE A 732 -4.24 4.79 -31.67
CA ILE A 732 -4.60 4.65 -30.25
C ILE A 732 -5.59 5.74 -29.82
N ARG A 733 -5.34 7.00 -30.20
CA ARG A 733 -6.29 8.09 -29.93
C ARG A 733 -7.63 7.92 -30.65
N SER A 734 -7.63 7.42 -31.89
CA SER A 734 -8.86 7.15 -32.63
C SER A 734 -9.68 6.00 -32.01
N VAL A 735 -9.01 4.98 -31.47
CA VAL A 735 -9.64 3.86 -30.76
C VAL A 735 -10.22 4.31 -29.42
N TRP A 736 -9.49 5.15 -28.67
CA TRP A 736 -10.00 5.73 -27.41
C TRP A 736 -11.15 6.70 -27.62
N ALA A 737 -11.09 7.56 -28.64
CA ALA A 737 -12.18 8.47 -28.99
C ALA A 737 -13.45 7.72 -29.45
N ALA A 738 -13.29 6.58 -30.15
CA ALA A 738 -14.40 5.71 -30.51
C ALA A 738 -15.01 5.00 -29.30
N ARG A 739 -14.20 4.60 -28.31
CA ARG A 739 -14.66 3.95 -27.08
C ARG A 739 -15.43 4.90 -26.15
N MET A 740 -14.95 6.15 -26.03
CA MET A 740 -15.62 7.19 -25.22
C MET A 740 -16.94 7.66 -25.81
N LYS A 741 -17.10 7.60 -27.14
CA LYS A 741 -18.38 7.89 -27.82
C LYS A 741 -19.40 6.75 -27.75
N ALA A 742 -19.00 5.56 -27.33
CA ALA A 742 -19.88 4.40 -27.18
C ALA A 742 -20.44 4.25 -25.74
N SER A 743 -20.06 5.14 -24.82
CA SER A 743 -20.45 5.13 -23.41
C SER A 743 -21.32 6.34 -23.00
N HIS A 744 -22.02 6.95 -23.96
CA HIS A 744 -23.10 7.91 -23.72
C HIS A 744 -24.39 7.47 -24.41
#